data_AF-A0A976JFX0-F1
#
_entry.id   AF-A0A976JFX0-F1
#
_cell.length_a   1.000
_cell.length_b   1.000
_cell.length_c   1.000
_cell.angle_alpha   90.00
_cell.angle_beta   90.00
_cell.angle_gamma   90.00
#
_symmetry.space_group_name_H-M   'P 1'
#
loop_
_entity.id
_entity.type
_entity.pdbx_description
1 polymer ?
#
loop_
_entity_poly.entity_id
_entity_poly.type
_entity_poly.pdbx_seq_one_letter_code
_entity_poly.pdbx_strand_id
1 'polypeptide(L)'
;MTETTNGASSALHKLKQHPLILLLVVLLLAGAGYTSYWLFQKTVTTSQKEQATEHARELATKLRSTTNHYLKERNQQLLSLAEKSLFTTAAASADMAQILSAEKLLLEWAPDFTGGYLITPGDQRLIDQQNFAGHYLAEKTLAGDLQSIAAARLGKEWQLLYSHPLKDQQGEIIGAMLGMESLQPLLDVLKPAVKENLGLTQLVQTMPKTKGATFVTTGNKSKALETIELKLEPANWSLRFTGSKVLLQSTEPSYEGFALFGSVLAVSTLVIIYLLLRLTLHFHVDKAPSPRAEKKTHLNPPATDPVNDSGKSFLDVIPGKGTTDTPVQEQEDRPEVTGSYPDVVFRDYDIRGIAGKQLTVDFAQQLGKALALRAIARGEHTLILGRDGRQSSEQLSEALEQGILSTGCHIIHLGLVPTPLLNFATHHLQQSDCGVMVTASHNPAEYNGFKMFFQHHAMCGEEVKSLRQEMSAEIPEKTPGERSQQDLSEDYLQAIISDIVPAQGLKVILDAGNGAAGELAIRLLEGIGCDVLPLYCDVDGTFPNHPPDPSVPANLEDLRLWVKEQNADLGIALDGDGDRILAISASGQIIWPDELLMIFARDVVSRHPGADVVFDIKSTRRLNSLISSYGGRPVMWKTGHSHMYNKIIESKAPLGGEFSGHIFFHDRWHGFDDGLYAAARLIEIMSIREQGL
;
A
#
# COMPACT_ATOMS: atom_id res chain seq x y z
N MET A 1 -83.89 -14.07 -29.39
CA MET A 1 -84.23 -13.85 -27.97
C MET A 1 -82.98 -14.11 -27.14
N THR A 2 -82.91 -13.46 -25.96
CA THR A 2 -82.09 -13.78 -24.78
C THR A 2 -80.60 -13.41 -24.69
N GLU A 3 -80.33 -12.71 -23.57
CA GLU A 3 -79.18 -12.78 -22.64
C GLU A 3 -77.79 -12.32 -23.09
N THR A 4 -77.26 -11.25 -22.48
CA THR A 4 -75.82 -11.00 -22.28
C THR A 4 -75.55 -9.83 -21.32
N THR A 5 -75.81 -9.97 -20.02
CA THR A 5 -75.28 -9.04 -19.00
C THR A 5 -75.00 -9.76 -17.68
N ASN A 6 -73.95 -10.59 -17.61
CA ASN A 6 -73.32 -11.02 -16.35
C ASN A 6 -71.97 -11.77 -16.53
N GLY A 7 -71.07 -11.27 -17.40
CA GLY A 7 -69.80 -11.95 -17.71
C GLY A 7 -68.68 -11.72 -16.66
N ALA A 8 -68.51 -10.49 -16.18
CA ALA A 8 -67.31 -10.11 -15.42
C ALA A 8 -67.32 -10.56 -13.95
N SER A 9 -68.46 -10.50 -13.25
CA SER A 9 -68.52 -10.94 -11.84
C SER A 9 -68.52 -12.48 -11.70
N SER A 10 -69.06 -13.19 -12.70
CA SER A 10 -69.04 -14.66 -12.81
C SER A 10 -67.63 -15.22 -13.03
N ALA A 11 -66.82 -14.56 -13.85
CA ALA A 11 -65.43 -14.96 -14.11
C ALA A 11 -64.54 -14.83 -12.86
N LEU A 12 -64.66 -13.74 -12.12
CA LEU A 12 -63.93 -13.50 -10.86
C LEU A 12 -64.33 -14.50 -9.75
N HIS A 13 -65.60 -14.94 -9.72
CA HIS A 13 -66.06 -15.93 -8.75
C HIS A 13 -65.59 -17.35 -9.08
N LYS A 14 -65.50 -17.71 -10.38
CA LYS A 14 -64.90 -18.97 -10.84
C LYS A 14 -63.38 -19.02 -10.68
N LEU A 15 -62.68 -17.88 -10.84
CA LEU A 15 -61.23 -17.83 -10.60
C LEU A 15 -60.85 -18.07 -9.13
N LYS A 16 -61.68 -17.63 -8.18
CA LYS A 16 -61.46 -17.90 -6.74
C LYS A 16 -61.51 -19.39 -6.38
N GLN A 17 -62.08 -20.24 -7.23
CA GLN A 17 -62.16 -21.69 -7.01
C GLN A 17 -60.89 -22.44 -7.49
N HIS A 18 -59.90 -21.75 -8.06
CA HIS A 18 -58.68 -22.36 -8.62
C HIS A 18 -57.40 -21.63 -8.14
N PRO A 19 -56.94 -21.90 -6.90
CA PRO A 19 -55.80 -21.19 -6.30
C PRO A 19 -54.47 -21.37 -7.07
N LEU A 20 -54.29 -22.51 -7.74
CA LEU A 20 -53.08 -22.81 -8.52
C LEU A 20 -52.92 -21.90 -9.76
N ILE A 21 -54.02 -21.49 -10.39
CA ILE A 21 -53.99 -20.63 -11.57
C ILE A 21 -53.71 -19.19 -11.15
N LEU A 22 -54.32 -18.76 -10.04
CA LEU A 22 -54.03 -17.46 -9.45
C LEU A 22 -52.55 -17.36 -9.06
N LEU A 23 -51.99 -18.41 -8.45
CA LEU A 23 -50.57 -18.50 -8.13
C LEU A 23 -49.70 -18.40 -9.40
N LEU A 24 -50.07 -19.10 -10.48
CA LEU A 24 -49.30 -19.09 -11.73
C LEU A 24 -49.35 -17.73 -12.44
N VAL A 25 -50.49 -17.03 -12.41
CA VAL A 25 -50.60 -15.64 -12.91
C VAL A 25 -49.76 -14.70 -12.07
N VAL A 26 -49.77 -14.83 -10.73
CA VAL A 26 -48.93 -14.03 -9.83
C VAL A 26 -47.44 -14.26 -10.11
N LEU A 27 -47.03 -15.52 -10.31
CA LEU A 27 -45.64 -15.86 -10.65
C LEU A 27 -45.23 -15.30 -12.01
N LEU A 28 -46.11 -15.34 -13.02
CA LEU A 28 -45.84 -14.73 -14.34
C LEU A 28 -45.67 -13.21 -14.24
N LEU A 29 -46.52 -12.53 -13.48
CA LEU A 29 -46.41 -11.08 -13.27
C LEU A 29 -45.16 -10.70 -12.48
N ALA A 30 -44.79 -11.49 -11.45
CA ALA A 30 -43.55 -11.30 -10.71
C ALA A 30 -42.32 -11.52 -11.61
N GLY A 31 -42.33 -12.55 -12.44
CA GLY A 31 -41.28 -12.82 -13.43
C GLY A 31 -41.16 -11.72 -14.49
N ALA A 32 -42.29 -11.18 -14.97
CA ALA A 32 -42.32 -10.05 -15.89
C ALA A 32 -41.79 -8.76 -15.21
N GLY A 33 -42.14 -8.53 -13.95
CA GLY A 33 -41.60 -7.42 -13.15
C GLY A 33 -40.08 -7.49 -13.00
N TYR A 34 -39.57 -8.68 -12.65
CA TYR A 34 -38.13 -8.91 -12.53
C TYR A 34 -37.39 -8.74 -13.86
N THR A 35 -37.93 -9.31 -14.95
CA THR A 35 -37.32 -9.18 -16.29
C THR A 35 -37.39 -7.76 -16.83
N SER A 36 -38.46 -7.01 -16.53
CA SER A 36 -38.57 -5.57 -16.84
C SER A 36 -37.50 -4.76 -16.09
N TYR A 37 -37.35 -4.99 -14.78
CA TYR A 37 -36.28 -4.34 -13.99
C TYR A 37 -34.89 -4.68 -14.54
N TRP A 38 -34.64 -5.95 -14.89
CA TRP A 38 -33.39 -6.37 -15.50
C TRP A 38 -33.15 -5.72 -16.87
N LEU A 39 -34.18 -5.59 -17.71
CA LEU A 39 -34.12 -4.88 -18.98
C LEU A 39 -33.81 -3.40 -18.78
N PHE A 40 -34.47 -2.74 -17.83
CA PHE A 40 -34.20 -1.34 -17.48
C PHE A 40 -32.74 -1.12 -17.08
N GLN A 41 -32.22 -1.97 -16.18
CA GLN A 41 -30.82 -1.94 -15.80
C GLN A 41 -29.92 -2.13 -17.01
N LYS A 42 -30.21 -3.12 -17.86
CA LYS A 42 -29.36 -3.46 -19.00
C LYS A 42 -29.41 -2.45 -20.15
N THR A 43 -30.53 -1.80 -20.43
CA THR A 43 -30.66 -0.91 -21.60
C THR A 43 -30.48 0.54 -21.22
N VAL A 44 -31.19 1.03 -20.20
CA VAL A 44 -31.21 2.45 -19.83
C VAL A 44 -29.90 2.85 -19.15
N THR A 45 -29.47 2.10 -18.13
CA THR A 45 -28.25 2.47 -17.38
C THR A 45 -26.97 2.22 -18.16
N THR A 46 -26.96 1.19 -19.03
CA THR A 46 -25.82 0.93 -19.93
C THR A 46 -25.71 2.05 -20.97
N SER A 47 -26.81 2.46 -21.60
CA SER A 47 -26.80 3.56 -22.57
C SER A 47 -26.33 4.88 -21.95
N GLN A 48 -26.80 5.19 -20.74
CA GLN A 48 -26.34 6.37 -20.01
C GLN A 48 -24.84 6.32 -19.71
N LYS A 49 -24.32 5.16 -19.27
CA LYS A 49 -22.88 4.97 -19.03
C LYS A 49 -22.05 5.08 -20.31
N GLU A 50 -22.54 4.57 -21.44
CA GLU A 50 -21.86 4.66 -22.73
C GLU A 50 -21.71 6.11 -23.18
N GLN A 51 -22.80 6.89 -23.14
CA GLN A 51 -22.77 8.32 -23.48
C GLN A 51 -21.87 9.12 -22.53
N ALA A 52 -21.93 8.84 -21.23
CA ALA A 52 -21.05 9.48 -20.24
C ALA A 52 -19.57 9.14 -20.48
N THR A 53 -19.27 7.91 -20.92
CA THR A 53 -17.92 7.46 -21.28
C THR A 53 -17.42 8.14 -22.55
N GLU A 54 -18.30 8.39 -23.52
CA GLU A 54 -17.98 9.14 -24.73
C GLU A 54 -17.63 10.60 -24.42
N HIS A 55 -18.45 11.27 -23.60
CA HIS A 55 -18.14 12.62 -23.11
C HIS A 55 -16.83 12.66 -22.29
N ALA A 56 -16.59 11.65 -21.45
CA ALA A 56 -15.33 11.52 -20.73
C ALA A 56 -14.12 11.39 -21.69
N ARG A 57 -14.28 10.72 -22.84
CA ARG A 57 -13.25 10.57 -23.87
C ARG A 57 -12.98 11.88 -24.61
N GLU A 58 -14.01 12.68 -24.87
CA GLU A 58 -13.86 14.03 -25.44
C GLU A 58 -13.06 14.94 -24.49
N LEU A 59 -13.41 14.94 -23.19
CA LEU A 59 -12.69 15.69 -22.17
C LEU A 59 -11.22 15.24 -22.05
N ALA A 60 -10.98 13.93 -22.01
CA ALA A 60 -9.63 13.36 -21.99
C ALA A 60 -8.81 13.79 -23.21
N THR A 61 -9.44 13.81 -24.39
CA THR A 61 -8.79 14.22 -25.66
C THR A 61 -8.44 15.71 -25.65
N LYS A 62 -9.32 16.56 -25.11
CA LYS A 62 -9.06 17.98 -24.93
C LYS A 62 -7.90 18.22 -23.97
N LEU A 63 -7.91 17.57 -22.80
CA LEU A 63 -6.81 17.64 -21.82
C LEU A 63 -5.48 17.19 -22.43
N ARG A 64 -5.49 16.10 -23.21
CA ARG A 64 -4.29 15.62 -23.91
C ARG A 64 -3.75 16.67 -24.87
N SER A 65 -4.61 17.26 -25.70
CA SER A 65 -4.23 18.31 -26.65
C SER A 65 -3.62 19.51 -25.94
N THR A 66 -4.26 19.99 -24.88
CA THR A 66 -3.77 21.10 -24.06
C THR A 66 -2.41 20.80 -23.42
N THR A 67 -2.25 19.59 -22.85
CA THR A 67 -0.98 19.16 -22.25
C THR A 67 0.14 19.10 -23.29
N ASN A 68 -0.09 18.45 -24.43
CA ASN A 68 0.92 18.34 -25.48
C ASN A 68 1.29 19.71 -26.05
N HIS A 69 0.31 20.61 -26.23
CA HIS A 69 0.58 21.96 -26.72
C HIS A 69 1.50 22.74 -25.76
N TYR A 70 1.20 22.69 -24.46
CA TYR A 70 2.01 23.31 -23.42
C TYR A 70 3.45 22.80 -23.42
N LEU A 71 3.61 21.47 -23.36
CA LEU A 71 4.94 20.83 -23.34
C LEU A 71 5.74 21.17 -24.60
N LYS A 72 5.08 21.21 -25.77
CA LYS A 72 5.72 21.55 -27.03
C LYS A 72 6.20 23.00 -27.04
N GLU A 73 5.39 23.94 -26.57
CA GLU A 73 5.76 25.36 -26.52
C GLU A 73 6.99 25.57 -25.64
N ARG A 74 7.00 25.00 -24.42
CA ARG A 74 8.14 25.07 -23.50
C ARG A 74 9.40 24.42 -24.05
N ASN A 75 9.24 23.24 -24.65
CA ASN A 75 10.37 22.53 -25.27
C ASN A 75 10.95 23.32 -26.47
N GLN A 76 10.12 23.98 -27.26
CA GLN A 76 10.56 24.84 -28.38
C GLN A 76 11.25 26.12 -27.89
N GLN A 77 10.77 26.72 -26.80
CA GLN A 77 11.41 27.88 -26.17
C GLN A 77 12.84 27.55 -25.77
N LEU A 78 13.07 26.43 -25.07
CA LEU A 78 14.42 26.01 -24.68
C LEU A 78 15.30 25.63 -25.88
N LEU A 79 14.76 24.91 -26.86
CA LEU A 79 15.49 24.59 -28.10
C LEU A 79 15.99 25.86 -28.82
N SER A 80 15.12 26.87 -28.95
CA SER A 80 15.49 28.13 -29.60
C SER A 80 16.61 28.90 -28.88
N LEU A 81 16.78 28.67 -27.58
CA LEU A 81 17.90 29.19 -26.79
C LEU A 81 19.16 28.35 -27.00
N ALA A 82 19.04 27.02 -26.97
CA ALA A 82 20.16 26.10 -27.17
C ALA A 82 20.87 26.31 -28.52
N GLU A 83 20.15 26.75 -29.55
CA GLU A 83 20.70 27.06 -30.89
C GLU A 83 21.48 28.40 -30.96
N LYS A 84 21.44 29.23 -29.92
CA LYS A 84 22.15 30.52 -29.94
C LYS A 84 23.64 30.35 -29.63
N SER A 85 24.48 30.99 -30.46
CA SER A 85 25.95 30.91 -30.36
C SER A 85 26.52 31.32 -29.00
N LEU A 86 25.82 32.19 -28.26
CA LEU A 86 26.24 32.61 -26.92
C LEU A 86 26.38 31.41 -25.96
N PHE A 87 25.40 30.51 -25.92
CA PHE A 87 25.37 29.39 -24.98
C PHE A 87 26.34 28.29 -25.40
N THR A 88 26.46 28.03 -26.71
CA THR A 88 27.44 27.07 -27.23
C THR A 88 28.87 27.55 -27.01
N THR A 89 29.14 28.86 -27.16
CA THR A 89 30.46 29.45 -26.84
C THR A 89 30.76 29.36 -25.35
N ALA A 90 29.79 29.64 -24.48
CA ALA A 90 29.96 29.53 -23.04
C ALA A 90 30.26 28.09 -22.61
N ALA A 91 29.52 27.10 -23.11
CA ALA A 91 29.77 25.69 -22.83
C ALA A 91 31.14 25.23 -23.34
N ALA A 92 31.55 25.66 -24.54
CA ALA A 92 32.86 25.32 -25.11
C ALA A 92 34.05 25.96 -24.37
N SER A 93 33.83 27.06 -23.64
CA SER A 93 34.91 27.78 -22.96
C SER A 93 35.53 27.00 -21.79
N ALA A 94 34.77 26.05 -21.20
CA ALA A 94 35.07 25.40 -19.92
C ALA A 94 35.36 26.40 -18.77
N ASP A 95 34.96 27.66 -18.92
CA ASP A 95 35.10 28.71 -17.92
C ASP A 95 33.78 28.85 -17.14
N MET A 96 33.82 28.45 -15.87
CA MET A 96 32.65 28.49 -14.99
C MET A 96 32.05 29.88 -14.84
N ALA A 97 32.83 30.96 -14.92
CA ALA A 97 32.28 32.31 -14.84
C ALA A 97 31.43 32.65 -16.07
N GLN A 98 31.86 32.21 -17.25
CA GLN A 98 31.11 32.39 -18.50
C GLN A 98 29.86 31.51 -18.54
N ILE A 99 29.97 30.26 -18.07
CA ILE A 99 28.85 29.33 -17.93
C ILE A 99 27.77 29.93 -17.02
N LEU A 100 28.13 30.35 -15.80
CA LEU A 100 27.18 30.95 -14.84
C LEU A 100 26.56 32.25 -15.38
N SER A 101 27.33 33.07 -16.08
CA SER A 101 26.79 34.28 -16.72
C SER A 101 25.78 33.95 -17.82
N ALA A 102 26.01 32.90 -18.60
CA ALA A 102 25.10 32.44 -19.63
C ALA A 102 23.84 31.80 -19.01
N GLU A 103 23.97 30.99 -17.96
CA GLU A 103 22.84 30.43 -17.20
C GLU A 103 21.91 31.54 -16.66
N LYS A 104 22.48 32.63 -16.16
CA LYS A 104 21.68 33.80 -15.75
C LYS A 104 20.91 34.42 -16.92
N LEU A 105 21.55 34.59 -18.08
CA LEU A 105 20.90 35.12 -19.29
C LEU A 105 19.81 34.18 -19.81
N LEU A 106 19.98 32.87 -19.69
CA LEU A 106 18.95 31.88 -20.01
C LEU A 106 17.68 32.13 -19.19
N LEU A 107 17.81 32.33 -17.88
CA LEU A 107 16.67 32.61 -17.00
C LEU A 107 16.04 33.99 -17.26
N GLU A 108 16.84 34.98 -17.64
CA GLU A 108 16.33 36.30 -18.06
C GLU A 108 15.54 36.21 -19.38
N TRP A 109 15.96 35.36 -20.32
CA TRP A 109 15.32 35.23 -21.63
C TRP A 109 14.18 34.21 -21.66
N ALA A 110 14.12 33.31 -20.68
CA ALA A 110 13.02 32.37 -20.47
C ALA A 110 12.57 32.40 -19.00
N PRO A 111 11.82 33.45 -18.59
CA PRO A 111 11.39 33.65 -17.20
C PRO A 111 10.41 32.60 -16.70
N ASP A 112 9.89 31.75 -17.59
CA ASP A 112 9.02 30.62 -17.24
C ASP A 112 9.79 29.49 -16.54
N PHE A 113 11.11 29.41 -16.74
CA PHE A 113 11.95 28.44 -16.03
C PHE A 113 12.36 28.99 -14.67
N THR A 114 12.21 28.15 -13.65
CA THR A 114 12.67 28.39 -12.28
C THR A 114 14.14 28.03 -12.08
N GLY A 115 14.72 27.22 -12.98
CA GLY A 115 16.12 26.81 -12.98
C GLY A 115 16.64 26.59 -14.39
N GLY A 116 17.93 26.84 -14.61
CA GLY A 116 18.54 26.81 -15.94
C GLY A 116 20.03 26.54 -15.84
N TYR A 117 20.50 25.49 -16.53
CA TYR A 117 21.88 25.02 -16.44
C TYR A 117 22.48 24.75 -17.82
N LEU A 118 23.78 24.97 -17.93
CA LEU A 118 24.60 24.55 -19.06
C LEU A 118 25.56 23.49 -18.53
N ILE A 119 25.24 22.22 -18.78
CA ILE A 119 25.97 21.06 -18.28
C ILE A 119 26.99 20.65 -19.33
N THR A 120 28.26 20.58 -18.93
CA THR A 120 29.35 20.07 -19.77
C THR A 120 29.74 18.66 -19.30
N PRO A 121 30.40 17.84 -20.16
CA PRO A 121 30.81 16.50 -19.76
C PRO A 121 31.62 16.48 -18.46
N GLY A 122 31.16 15.73 -17.46
CA GLY A 122 31.81 15.61 -16.14
C GLY A 122 31.39 16.65 -15.11
N ASP A 123 30.45 17.55 -15.40
CA ASP A 123 29.91 18.53 -14.46
C ASP A 123 29.06 17.85 -13.35
N GLN A 124 29.49 17.99 -12.10
CA GLN A 124 28.87 17.36 -10.92
C GLN A 124 27.84 18.25 -10.22
N ARG A 125 27.62 19.50 -10.65
CA ARG A 125 26.79 20.48 -9.90
C ARG A 125 25.37 19.99 -9.62
N LEU A 126 24.77 19.25 -10.55
CA LEU A 126 23.43 18.70 -10.37
C LEU A 126 23.40 17.56 -9.33
N ILE A 127 24.47 16.77 -9.23
CA ILE A 127 24.63 15.72 -8.21
C ILE A 127 24.79 16.38 -6.83
N ASP A 128 25.65 17.39 -6.72
CA ASP A 128 25.90 18.12 -5.47
C ASP A 128 24.62 18.78 -4.93
N GLN A 129 23.70 19.18 -5.82
CA GLN A 129 22.40 19.74 -5.50
C GLN A 129 21.28 18.69 -5.32
N GLN A 130 21.63 17.41 -5.34
CA GLN A 130 20.68 16.29 -5.26
C GLN A 130 19.61 16.30 -6.38
N ASN A 131 19.92 16.90 -7.52
CA ASN A 131 19.08 16.93 -8.72
C ASN A 131 19.48 15.81 -9.70
N PHE A 132 19.29 14.58 -9.25
CA PHE A 132 19.68 13.38 -10.00
C PHE A 132 18.91 13.22 -11.30
N ALA A 133 17.64 13.61 -11.33
CA ALA A 133 16.83 13.56 -12.55
C ALA A 133 17.32 14.55 -13.61
N GLY A 134 17.74 15.75 -13.20
CA GLY A 134 18.36 16.72 -14.09
C GLY A 134 19.69 16.22 -14.63
N HIS A 135 20.52 15.64 -13.76
CA HIS A 135 21.81 15.04 -14.17
C HIS A 135 21.60 13.91 -15.18
N TYR A 136 20.70 12.96 -14.89
CA TYR A 136 20.38 11.86 -15.80
C TYR A 136 19.89 12.37 -17.17
N LEU A 137 19.01 13.36 -17.19
CA LEU A 137 18.49 13.92 -18.44
C LEU A 137 19.59 14.63 -19.25
N ALA A 138 20.49 15.36 -18.58
CA ALA A 138 21.64 16.00 -19.19
C ALA A 138 22.63 14.98 -19.78
N GLU A 139 22.97 13.93 -19.04
CA GLU A 139 23.84 12.83 -19.52
C GLU A 139 23.25 12.11 -20.73
N LYS A 140 21.94 11.83 -20.72
CA LYS A 140 21.25 11.27 -21.90
C LYS A 140 21.36 12.18 -23.12
N THR A 141 21.23 13.48 -22.90
CA THR A 141 21.36 14.49 -23.95
C THR A 141 22.79 14.54 -24.49
N LEU A 142 23.81 14.51 -23.61
CA LEU A 142 25.22 14.44 -23.97
C LEU A 142 25.55 13.18 -24.78
N ALA A 143 24.91 12.05 -24.45
CA ALA A 143 25.03 10.79 -25.18
C ALA A 143 24.26 10.76 -26.52
N GLY A 144 23.56 11.84 -26.89
CA GLY A 144 22.80 11.96 -28.13
C GLY A 144 21.42 11.30 -28.10
N ASP A 145 20.90 10.92 -26.93
CA ASP A 145 19.50 10.51 -26.76
C ASP A 145 18.58 11.74 -26.90
N LEU A 146 17.47 11.57 -27.61
CA LEU A 146 16.53 12.64 -27.94
C LEU A 146 15.39 12.78 -26.90
N GLN A 147 15.49 12.10 -25.75
CA GLN A 147 14.56 12.35 -24.65
C GLN A 147 14.76 13.77 -24.09
N SER A 148 13.82 14.65 -24.41
CA SER A 148 13.96 16.09 -24.11
C SER A 148 13.12 16.56 -22.93
N ILE A 149 12.24 15.72 -22.34
CA ILE A 149 11.34 16.12 -21.25
C ILE A 149 11.19 15.00 -20.22
N ALA A 150 11.33 15.34 -18.94
CA ALA A 150 11.05 14.46 -17.81
C ALA A 150 10.31 15.23 -16.69
N ALA A 151 9.52 14.52 -15.89
CA ALA A 151 8.96 15.01 -14.65
C ALA A 151 9.71 14.33 -13.51
N ALA A 152 10.20 15.10 -12.54
CA ALA A 152 10.87 14.57 -11.37
C ALA A 152 10.55 15.41 -10.13
N ARG A 153 10.68 14.77 -8.97
CA ARG A 153 10.51 15.44 -7.69
C ARG A 153 11.86 15.97 -7.24
N LEU A 154 11.95 17.28 -7.05
CA LEU A 154 13.16 17.96 -6.60
C LEU A 154 12.84 18.67 -5.29
N GLY A 155 13.40 18.16 -4.19
CA GLY A 155 12.94 18.50 -2.84
C GLY A 155 11.48 18.05 -2.64
N LYS A 156 10.60 18.97 -2.24
CA LYS A 156 9.19 18.65 -1.94
C LYS A 156 8.26 18.72 -3.15
N GLU A 157 8.69 19.39 -4.22
CA GLU A 157 7.86 19.77 -5.36
C GLU A 157 8.20 18.97 -6.62
N TRP A 158 7.18 18.71 -7.43
CA TRP A 158 7.37 18.17 -8.76
C TRP A 158 7.75 19.29 -9.74
N GLN A 159 8.71 19.00 -10.59
CA GLN A 159 9.19 19.89 -11.64
C GLN A 159 9.21 19.19 -13.00
N LEU A 160 9.00 19.97 -14.05
CA LEU A 160 9.24 19.60 -15.43
C LEU A 160 10.67 19.98 -15.79
N LEU A 161 11.43 19.00 -16.26
CA LEU A 161 12.79 19.14 -16.71
C LEU A 161 12.81 19.01 -18.23
N TYR A 162 13.49 19.93 -18.88
CA TYR A 162 13.64 19.98 -20.33
C TYR A 162 15.14 19.99 -20.64
N SER A 163 15.58 19.24 -21.64
CA SER A 163 17.00 19.20 -22.01
C SER A 163 17.19 19.22 -23.52
N HIS A 164 18.16 20.00 -23.99
CA HIS A 164 18.56 20.08 -25.39
C HIS A 164 20.08 20.08 -25.55
N PRO A 165 20.62 19.41 -26.58
CA PRO A 165 22.05 19.36 -26.81
C PRO A 165 22.55 20.73 -27.30
N LEU A 166 23.67 21.17 -26.74
CA LEU A 166 24.46 22.28 -27.27
C LEU A 166 25.44 21.70 -28.29
N LYS A 167 25.32 22.15 -29.53
CA LYS A 167 26.14 21.67 -30.63
C LYS A 167 27.12 22.73 -31.10
N ASP A 168 28.34 22.32 -31.40
CA ASP A 168 29.33 23.19 -32.04
C ASP A 168 29.02 23.41 -33.54
N GLN A 169 29.89 24.13 -34.24
CA GLN A 169 29.72 24.41 -35.68
C GLN A 169 29.85 23.15 -36.56
N GLN A 170 30.45 22.09 -36.03
CA GLN A 170 30.65 20.80 -36.66
C GLN A 170 29.47 19.84 -36.39
N GLY A 171 28.58 20.21 -35.46
CA GLY A 171 27.40 19.43 -35.07
C GLY A 171 27.65 18.46 -33.92
N GLU A 172 28.84 18.49 -33.31
CA GLU A 172 29.20 17.67 -32.15
C GLU A 172 28.57 18.21 -30.88
N ILE A 173 28.13 17.32 -30.00
CA ILE A 173 27.50 17.70 -28.73
C ILE A 173 28.60 18.06 -27.74
N ILE A 174 28.65 19.34 -27.37
CA ILE A 174 29.66 19.91 -26.45
C ILE A 174 29.09 20.17 -25.05
N GLY A 175 27.78 20.06 -24.89
CA GLY A 175 27.08 20.32 -23.64
C GLY A 175 25.59 19.99 -23.74
N ALA A 176 24.88 20.11 -22.62
CA ALA A 176 23.43 20.03 -22.53
C ALA A 176 22.87 21.28 -21.84
N MET A 177 21.87 21.91 -22.45
CA MET A 177 21.10 22.99 -21.84
C MET A 177 19.90 22.38 -21.12
N LEU A 178 19.83 22.52 -19.81
CA LEU A 178 18.74 22.05 -18.96
C LEU A 178 17.87 23.23 -18.52
N GLY A 179 16.56 23.15 -18.73
CA GLY A 179 15.56 24.08 -18.20
C GLY A 179 14.62 23.36 -17.23
N MET A 180 14.27 24.04 -16.13
CA MET A 180 13.44 23.46 -15.06
C MET A 180 12.26 24.38 -14.75
N GLU A 181 11.07 23.82 -14.62
CA GLU A 181 9.82 24.56 -14.42
C GLU A 181 8.96 23.88 -13.35
N SER A 182 8.34 24.65 -12.46
CA SER A 182 7.34 24.11 -11.52
C SER A 182 6.10 23.58 -12.25
N LEU A 183 5.38 22.60 -11.68
CA LEU A 183 4.13 22.12 -12.29
C LEU A 183 2.97 23.12 -12.33
N GLN A 184 3.03 24.18 -11.51
CA GLN A 184 1.89 25.06 -11.29
C GLN A 184 1.31 25.69 -12.57
N PRO A 185 2.11 26.22 -13.52
CA PRO A 185 1.55 26.85 -14.71
C PRO A 185 0.90 25.82 -15.66
N LEU A 186 1.42 24.59 -15.73
CA LEU A 186 0.73 23.49 -16.44
C LEU A 186 -0.63 23.20 -15.79
N LEU A 187 -0.70 23.13 -14.45
CA LEU A 187 -1.97 22.92 -13.75
C LEU A 187 -2.97 24.04 -14.03
N ASP A 188 -2.50 25.29 -14.09
CA ASP A 188 -3.36 26.45 -14.37
C ASP A 188 -3.90 26.45 -15.81
N VAL A 189 -3.18 25.88 -16.77
CA VAL A 189 -3.66 25.67 -18.13
C VAL A 189 -4.64 24.48 -18.22
N LEU A 190 -4.52 23.48 -17.34
CA LEU A 190 -5.42 22.33 -17.29
C LEU A 190 -6.74 22.62 -16.56
N LYS A 191 -6.76 23.49 -15.55
CA LYS A 191 -7.97 23.84 -14.78
C LYS A 191 -9.15 24.34 -15.64
N PRO A 192 -8.98 25.25 -16.63
CA PRO A 192 -10.08 25.68 -17.50
C PRO A 192 -10.51 24.63 -18.52
N ALA A 193 -9.66 23.66 -18.83
CA ALA A 193 -9.92 22.68 -19.88
C ALA A 193 -11.08 21.75 -19.49
N VAL A 194 -11.25 21.46 -18.20
CA VAL A 194 -12.31 20.61 -17.63
C VAL A 194 -12.74 21.16 -16.26
N LYS A 195 -14.05 21.36 -16.03
CA LYS A 195 -14.56 21.75 -14.70
C LYS A 195 -14.14 20.73 -13.65
N GLU A 196 -13.61 21.18 -12.51
CA GLU A 196 -12.98 20.34 -11.47
C GLU A 196 -13.86 19.20 -10.94
N ASN A 197 -15.18 19.31 -11.08
CA ASN A 197 -16.15 18.32 -10.61
C ASN A 197 -16.48 17.21 -11.62
N LEU A 198 -16.04 17.28 -12.88
CA LEU A 198 -16.41 16.32 -13.94
C LEU A 198 -15.59 15.02 -13.91
N GLY A 199 -14.43 15.01 -13.25
CA GLY A 199 -13.61 13.79 -13.18
C GLY A 199 -12.26 14.01 -12.51
N LEU A 200 -11.52 12.93 -12.37
CA LEU A 200 -10.13 12.89 -11.92
C LEU A 200 -9.20 12.82 -13.14
N THR A 201 -8.30 13.80 -13.28
CA THR A 201 -7.23 13.81 -14.27
C THR A 201 -5.92 13.48 -13.61
N GLN A 202 -5.15 12.57 -14.21
CA GLN A 202 -3.81 12.21 -13.75
C GLN A 202 -2.83 12.19 -14.93
N LEU A 203 -1.62 12.73 -14.73
CA LEU A 203 -0.52 12.56 -15.68
C LEU A 203 0.48 11.57 -15.09
N VAL A 204 0.89 10.61 -15.92
CA VAL A 204 1.74 9.50 -15.51
C VAL A 204 2.95 9.43 -16.42
N GLN A 205 4.14 9.41 -15.84
CA GLN A 205 5.40 9.17 -16.55
C GLN A 205 5.79 7.70 -16.35
N THR A 206 6.03 6.97 -17.43
CA THR A 206 6.47 5.57 -17.41
C THR A 206 7.94 5.50 -17.78
N MET A 207 8.79 4.99 -16.90
CA MET A 207 10.19 4.73 -17.25
C MET A 207 10.31 3.28 -17.76
N PRO A 208 11.30 2.98 -18.62
CA PRO A 208 11.54 1.61 -19.06
C PRO A 208 11.70 0.69 -17.84
N LYS A 209 10.85 -0.35 -17.76
CA LYS A 209 10.86 -1.39 -16.69
C LYS A 209 10.34 -0.95 -15.31
N THR A 210 9.77 0.24 -15.14
CA THR A 210 9.13 0.65 -13.87
C THR A 210 7.61 0.76 -13.98
N LYS A 211 6.91 0.75 -12.84
CA LYS A 211 5.49 1.16 -12.78
C LYS A 211 5.42 2.68 -12.97
N GLY A 212 4.53 3.16 -13.82
CA GLY A 212 4.43 4.59 -14.12
C GLY A 212 4.14 5.44 -12.87
N ALA A 213 4.90 6.53 -12.71
CA ALA A 213 4.79 7.48 -11.62
C ALA A 213 3.77 8.58 -11.97
N THR A 214 2.79 8.79 -11.10
CA THR A 214 1.80 9.87 -11.25
C THR A 214 2.38 11.17 -10.70
N PHE A 215 2.57 12.17 -11.55
CA PHE A 215 3.16 13.47 -11.15
C PHE A 215 2.15 14.62 -11.14
N VAL A 216 1.00 14.47 -11.80
CA VAL A 216 -0.15 15.38 -11.68
C VAL A 216 -1.38 14.60 -11.27
N THR A 217 -2.14 15.12 -10.31
CA THR A 217 -3.50 14.65 -9.98
C THR A 217 -4.39 15.85 -9.69
N THR A 218 -5.45 16.04 -10.46
CA THR A 218 -6.41 17.15 -10.31
C THR A 218 -7.85 16.68 -10.52
N GLY A 219 -8.80 17.31 -9.82
CA GLY A 219 -10.23 16.99 -9.89
C GLY A 219 -10.72 15.99 -8.84
N ASN A 220 -11.96 15.52 -8.99
CA ASN A 220 -12.67 14.75 -7.96
C ASN A 220 -12.42 13.24 -8.05
N LYS A 221 -12.06 12.59 -6.93
CA LYS A 221 -11.79 11.14 -6.80
C LYS A 221 -13.01 10.22 -6.91
N SER A 222 -14.22 10.75 -7.06
CA SER A 222 -15.45 9.95 -7.16
C SER A 222 -15.50 9.12 -8.46
N LYS A 223 -14.97 7.91 -8.44
CA LYS A 223 -14.98 6.99 -9.59
C LYS A 223 -16.39 6.48 -9.92
N ALA A 224 -16.97 6.95 -11.03
CA ALA A 224 -18.26 6.48 -11.53
C ALA A 224 -18.16 5.80 -12.90
N LEU A 225 -17.18 6.20 -13.71
CA LEU A 225 -16.90 5.65 -15.03
C LEU A 225 -15.55 4.93 -15.05
N GLU A 226 -15.31 4.16 -16.12
CA GLU A 226 -14.00 3.57 -16.40
C GLU A 226 -12.94 4.66 -16.67
N THR A 227 -11.70 4.34 -16.36
CA THR A 227 -10.56 5.25 -16.57
C THR A 227 -10.12 5.17 -18.02
N ILE A 228 -10.11 6.33 -18.70
CA ILE A 228 -9.62 6.48 -20.07
C ILE A 228 -8.15 6.87 -20.01
N GLU A 229 -7.30 6.08 -20.64
CA GLU A 229 -5.85 6.33 -20.72
C GLU A 229 -5.47 6.69 -22.16
N LEU A 230 -4.80 7.83 -22.34
CA LEU A 230 -4.31 8.32 -23.63
C LEU A 230 -2.82 8.61 -23.53
N LYS A 231 -2.02 8.18 -24.52
CA LYS A 231 -0.59 8.54 -24.58
C LYS A 231 -0.41 10.03 -24.86
N LEU A 232 0.64 10.61 -24.28
CA LEU A 232 1.09 11.98 -24.50
C LEU A 232 2.32 12.02 -25.42
N GLU A 233 2.73 13.24 -25.75
CA GLU A 233 4.02 13.54 -26.36
C GLU A 233 4.80 14.33 -25.30
N PRO A 234 5.77 13.71 -24.59
CA PRO A 234 6.60 12.56 -25.00
C PRO A 234 5.97 11.18 -24.80
N ALA A 235 6.41 10.20 -25.60
CA ALA A 235 5.77 8.88 -25.76
C ALA A 235 5.76 7.99 -24.49
N ASN A 236 6.62 8.32 -23.53
CA ASN A 236 6.72 7.65 -22.23
C ASN A 236 5.67 8.17 -21.22
N TRP A 237 4.83 9.15 -21.58
CA TRP A 237 3.81 9.70 -20.71
C TRP A 237 2.40 9.28 -21.12
N SER A 238 1.50 9.18 -20.14
CA SER A 238 0.08 8.98 -20.37
C SER A 238 -0.78 9.91 -19.52
N LEU A 239 -1.91 10.31 -20.08
CA LEU A 239 -2.98 11.03 -19.41
C LEU A 239 -4.09 10.05 -19.08
N ARG A 240 -4.48 9.99 -17.81
CA ARG A 240 -5.61 9.20 -17.31
C ARG A 240 -6.73 10.11 -16.87
N PHE A 241 -7.92 9.89 -17.41
CA PHE A 241 -9.13 10.61 -17.01
C PHE A 241 -10.18 9.64 -16.51
N THR A 242 -10.72 9.87 -15.32
CA THR A 242 -11.78 9.05 -14.73
C THR A 242 -13.01 9.91 -14.49
N GLY A 243 -14.10 9.63 -15.20
CA GLY A 243 -15.33 10.41 -15.07
C GLY A 243 -16.00 10.28 -13.69
N SER A 244 -16.49 11.41 -13.19
CA SER A 244 -17.14 11.49 -11.87
C SER A 244 -18.61 11.08 -11.91
N LYS A 245 -19.23 10.94 -10.73
CA LYS A 245 -20.69 10.78 -10.61
C LYS A 245 -21.45 11.97 -11.21
N VAL A 246 -20.89 13.19 -11.10
CA VAL A 246 -21.50 14.41 -11.67
C VAL A 246 -21.56 14.32 -13.18
N LEU A 247 -20.48 13.80 -13.81
CA LEU A 247 -20.47 13.58 -15.25
C LEU A 247 -21.52 12.54 -15.68
N LEU A 248 -21.63 11.42 -14.96
CA LEU A 248 -22.67 10.41 -15.22
C LEU A 248 -24.09 10.95 -15.04
N GLN A 249 -24.32 11.84 -14.06
CA GLN A 249 -25.62 12.46 -13.82
C GLN A 249 -25.96 13.55 -14.84
N SER A 250 -24.96 14.13 -15.50
CA SER A 250 -25.15 15.17 -16.52
C SER A 250 -25.60 14.61 -17.88
N THR A 251 -25.53 13.29 -18.09
CA THR A 251 -25.97 12.62 -19.32
C THR A 251 -27.40 12.07 -19.18
N GLU A 252 -28.26 12.42 -20.14
CA GLU A 252 -29.65 11.96 -20.17
C GLU A 252 -29.74 10.48 -20.59
N PRO A 253 -30.47 9.62 -19.85
CA PRO A 253 -30.62 8.22 -20.23
C PRO A 253 -31.50 8.04 -21.47
N SER A 254 -31.14 7.12 -22.37
CA SER A 254 -32.01 6.69 -23.46
C SER A 254 -32.97 5.59 -23.01
N TYR A 255 -34.26 5.77 -23.31
CA TYR A 255 -35.32 4.81 -22.97
C TYR A 255 -35.78 3.97 -24.17
N GLU A 256 -35.29 4.22 -25.39
CA GLU A 256 -35.81 3.60 -26.61
C GLU A 256 -35.72 2.07 -26.58
N GLY A 257 -34.57 1.52 -26.18
CA GLY A 257 -34.37 0.09 -26.05
C GLY A 257 -35.28 -0.52 -24.97
N PHE A 258 -35.43 0.16 -23.83
CA PHE A 258 -36.34 -0.29 -22.77
C PHE A 258 -37.81 -0.26 -23.23
N ALA A 259 -38.24 0.78 -23.92
CA ALA A 259 -39.59 0.91 -24.43
C ALA A 259 -39.92 -0.21 -25.43
N LEU A 260 -38.99 -0.57 -26.32
CA LEU A 260 -39.17 -1.65 -27.28
C LEU A 260 -39.30 -3.02 -26.58
N PHE A 261 -38.30 -3.41 -25.79
CA PHE A 261 -38.28 -4.74 -25.15
C PHE A 261 -39.32 -4.87 -24.03
N GLY A 262 -39.54 -3.81 -23.26
CA GLY A 262 -40.56 -3.75 -22.22
C GLY A 262 -41.97 -3.89 -22.77
N SER A 263 -42.26 -3.27 -23.93
CA SER A 263 -43.57 -3.41 -24.60
C SER A 263 -43.82 -4.84 -25.10
N VAL A 264 -42.81 -5.49 -25.69
CA VAL A 264 -42.91 -6.89 -26.14
C VAL A 264 -43.13 -7.83 -24.95
N LEU A 265 -42.43 -7.61 -23.84
CA LEU A 265 -42.60 -8.39 -22.61
C LEU A 265 -44.00 -8.22 -22.01
N ALA A 266 -44.52 -6.99 -21.97
CA ALA A 266 -45.86 -6.71 -21.46
C ALA A 266 -46.94 -7.40 -22.31
N VAL A 267 -46.87 -7.26 -23.64
CA VAL A 267 -47.85 -7.87 -24.56
C VAL A 267 -47.80 -9.40 -24.49
N SER A 268 -46.61 -10.00 -24.51
CA SER A 268 -46.46 -11.46 -24.43
C SER A 268 -46.98 -12.03 -23.10
N THR A 269 -46.70 -11.35 -21.98
CA THR A 269 -47.22 -11.75 -20.66
C THR A 269 -48.74 -11.72 -20.62
N LEU A 270 -49.36 -10.67 -21.17
CA LEU A 270 -50.82 -10.56 -21.26
C LEU A 270 -51.44 -11.65 -22.16
N VAL A 271 -50.80 -11.98 -23.28
CA VAL A 271 -51.26 -13.07 -24.18
C VAL A 271 -51.18 -14.43 -23.48
N ILE A 272 -50.09 -14.71 -22.75
CA ILE A 272 -49.93 -15.97 -22.01
C ILE A 272 -50.99 -16.08 -20.91
N ILE A 273 -51.21 -15.00 -20.13
CA ILE A 273 -52.26 -14.96 -19.11
C ILE A 273 -53.64 -15.20 -19.75
N TYR A 274 -53.94 -14.55 -20.88
CA TYR A 274 -55.19 -14.74 -21.60
C TYR A 274 -55.39 -16.19 -22.07
N LEU A 275 -54.36 -16.82 -22.65
CA LEU A 275 -54.42 -18.21 -23.12
C LEU A 275 -54.62 -19.19 -21.96
N LEU A 276 -53.93 -18.99 -20.83
CA LEU A 276 -54.09 -19.80 -19.62
C LEU A 276 -55.53 -19.74 -19.10
N LEU A 277 -56.10 -18.54 -19.02
CA LEU A 277 -57.48 -18.33 -18.60
C LEU A 277 -58.47 -19.01 -19.56
N ARG A 278 -58.24 -18.91 -20.87
CA ARG A 278 -59.09 -19.49 -21.92
C ARG A 278 -59.06 -21.02 -21.93
N LEU A 279 -57.87 -21.63 -21.81
CA LEU A 279 -57.70 -23.09 -21.73
C LEU A 279 -58.44 -23.68 -20.54
N THR A 280 -58.34 -23.02 -19.39
CA THR A 280 -58.99 -23.48 -18.15
C THR A 280 -60.52 -23.50 -18.27
N LEU A 281 -61.10 -22.48 -18.92
CA LEU A 281 -62.54 -22.38 -19.14
C LEU A 281 -63.07 -23.42 -20.15
N HIS A 282 -62.21 -23.95 -21.03
CA HIS A 282 -62.61 -24.88 -22.08
C HIS A 282 -62.72 -26.34 -21.61
N PHE A 283 -61.93 -26.76 -20.61
CA PHE A 283 -61.87 -28.15 -20.15
C PHE A 283 -63.00 -28.59 -19.17
N HIS A 284 -63.97 -27.72 -18.85
CA HIS A 284 -64.96 -27.98 -17.79
C HIS A 284 -66.43 -28.07 -18.27
N VAL A 285 -66.69 -28.37 -19.55
CA VAL A 285 -68.07 -28.46 -20.08
C VAL A 285 -68.73 -29.83 -19.88
N ASP A 286 -68.01 -30.94 -19.69
CA ASP A 286 -68.63 -32.28 -19.68
C ASP A 286 -68.35 -33.10 -18.42
N LYS A 287 -69.34 -33.18 -17.50
CA LYS A 287 -69.73 -34.42 -16.78
C LYS A 287 -70.96 -34.23 -15.89
N ALA A 288 -72.01 -35.02 -16.17
CA ALA A 288 -73.26 -35.16 -15.40
C ALA A 288 -73.20 -36.35 -14.39
N PRO A 289 -74.04 -36.38 -13.32
CA PRO A 289 -73.88 -37.29 -12.17
C PRO A 289 -74.81 -38.54 -12.20
N SER A 290 -74.47 -39.60 -11.44
CA SER A 290 -75.32 -40.79 -11.21
C SER A 290 -75.70 -40.98 -9.72
N PRO A 291 -76.80 -41.71 -9.39
CA PRO A 291 -77.52 -41.59 -8.12
C PRO A 291 -77.33 -42.76 -7.12
N ARG A 292 -77.59 -42.47 -5.83
CA ARG A 292 -77.56 -43.35 -4.64
C ARG A 292 -78.91 -44.03 -4.35
N ALA A 293 -78.89 -45.21 -3.73
CA ALA A 293 -80.05 -45.89 -3.13
C ALA A 293 -80.09 -45.78 -1.58
N GLU A 294 -81.30 -45.92 -1.03
CA GLU A 294 -81.89 -45.55 0.27
C GLU A 294 -81.36 -46.35 1.50
N LYS A 295 -81.23 -45.86 2.76
CA LYS A 295 -82.03 -45.07 3.75
C LYS A 295 -82.71 -45.96 4.81
N LYS A 296 -82.35 -45.80 6.09
CA LYS A 296 -83.24 -45.96 7.27
C LYS A 296 -82.81 -45.01 8.39
N THR A 297 -83.82 -44.43 9.04
CA THR A 297 -83.82 -43.22 9.88
C THR A 297 -84.21 -43.54 11.33
N HIS A 298 -83.64 -42.82 12.30
CA HIS A 298 -84.29 -42.45 13.55
C HIS A 298 -83.94 -40.99 13.89
N LEU A 299 -84.98 -40.18 14.18
CA LEU A 299 -84.98 -38.77 14.64
C LEU A 299 -84.92 -38.73 16.18
N ASN A 300 -84.37 -37.76 16.93
CA ASN A 300 -84.48 -36.27 16.98
C ASN A 300 -83.50 -35.78 18.11
N PRO A 301 -83.40 -34.48 18.50
CA PRO A 301 -83.19 -33.18 17.80
C PRO A 301 -81.93 -32.42 18.37
N PRO A 302 -81.56 -31.19 17.91
CA PRO A 302 -80.15 -30.80 17.77
C PRO A 302 -79.57 -29.71 18.70
N ALA A 303 -78.24 -29.58 18.56
CA ALA A 303 -77.34 -28.43 18.75
C ALA A 303 -76.88 -28.11 20.18
N THR A 304 -75.61 -27.77 20.47
CA THR A 304 -74.29 -27.87 19.79
C THR A 304 -73.29 -27.54 20.90
N ASP A 305 -72.28 -28.39 21.09
CA ASP A 305 -71.15 -28.25 22.02
C ASP A 305 -70.14 -29.40 21.65
N PRO A 306 -68.91 -29.49 22.18
CA PRO A 306 -67.72 -28.70 21.81
C PRO A 306 -66.44 -29.59 21.70
N VAL A 307 -65.25 -28.98 21.81
CA VAL A 307 -63.97 -29.54 22.35
C VAL A 307 -63.10 -30.51 21.50
N ASN A 308 -62.00 -29.92 20.98
CA ASN A 308 -60.58 -30.11 21.37
C ASN A 308 -59.76 -31.40 21.06
N ASP A 309 -58.56 -31.10 20.54
CA ASP A 309 -57.22 -31.66 20.79
C ASP A 309 -56.78 -33.00 20.18
N SER A 310 -55.76 -32.93 19.30
CA SER A 310 -54.40 -33.45 19.58
C SER A 310 -53.62 -33.78 18.29
N GLY A 311 -52.32 -33.43 18.29
CA GLY A 311 -51.30 -34.24 17.60
C GLY A 311 -50.54 -33.62 16.42
N LYS A 312 -49.49 -32.85 16.75
CA LYS A 312 -48.14 -32.78 16.12
C LYS A 312 -48.01 -32.84 14.59
N SER A 313 -47.40 -31.79 14.01
CA SER A 313 -46.00 -31.79 13.54
C SER A 313 -45.76 -30.90 12.30
N PHE A 314 -44.67 -30.13 12.37
CA PHE A 314 -43.78 -29.69 11.29
C PHE A 314 -44.28 -28.69 10.22
N LEU A 315 -43.59 -27.54 10.21
CA LEU A 315 -43.32 -26.59 9.12
C LEU A 315 -44.48 -25.71 8.61
N ASP A 316 -44.36 -24.44 9.06
CA ASP A 316 -44.31 -23.23 8.24
C ASP A 316 -45.57 -22.75 7.50
N VAL A 317 -46.16 -21.68 8.07
CA VAL A 317 -46.17 -20.28 7.55
C VAL A 317 -47.50 -19.61 7.92
N ILE A 318 -47.45 -18.46 8.59
CA ILE A 318 -48.49 -17.42 8.47
C ILE A 318 -47.89 -16.23 7.72
N PRO A 319 -48.56 -15.68 6.69
CA PRO A 319 -48.19 -14.42 6.05
C PRO A 319 -49.04 -13.23 6.50
N GLY A 320 -48.40 -12.05 6.59
CA GLY A 320 -48.97 -10.70 6.40
C GLY A 320 -49.81 -10.13 7.55
N LYS A 321 -49.94 -8.82 7.74
CA LYS A 321 -49.58 -7.65 6.91
C LYS A 321 -49.83 -6.37 7.72
N GLY A 322 -49.09 -5.31 7.42
CA GLY A 322 -49.42 -3.91 7.76
C GLY A 322 -48.73 -3.41 9.03
N THR A 323 -48.17 -2.21 9.10
CA THR A 323 -48.20 -1.01 8.23
C THR A 323 -47.08 -0.07 8.71
N THR A 324 -46.84 0.99 7.93
CA THR A 324 -46.04 2.21 8.21
C THR A 324 -44.52 2.10 8.06
N ASP A 325 -44.07 2.51 6.88
CA ASP A 325 -42.73 3.02 6.59
C ASP A 325 -42.56 4.42 7.20
N THR A 326 -41.48 4.63 7.93
CA THR A 326 -40.84 5.93 8.17
C THR A 326 -39.33 5.64 8.27
N PRO A 327 -38.45 6.50 7.72
CA PRO A 327 -37.15 6.11 7.23
C PRO A 327 -36.14 5.90 8.36
N VAL A 328 -35.38 4.80 8.30
CA VAL A 328 -34.11 4.70 9.04
C VAL A 328 -33.14 5.66 8.38
N GLN A 329 -32.94 6.80 9.04
CA GLN A 329 -31.90 7.76 8.74
C GLN A 329 -30.54 7.06 8.77
N GLU A 330 -29.72 7.32 7.75
CA GLU A 330 -28.26 7.28 7.88
C GLU A 330 -27.91 8.17 9.07
N GLN A 331 -27.57 7.54 10.19
CA GLN A 331 -27.12 8.23 11.37
C GLN A 331 -25.66 8.60 11.13
N GLU A 332 -25.46 9.90 10.94
CA GLU A 332 -24.16 10.56 10.97
C GLU A 332 -23.35 10.09 12.18
N ASP A 333 -22.11 9.68 11.90
CA ASP A 333 -21.07 9.41 12.88
C ASP A 333 -20.94 10.60 13.86
N ARG A 334 -21.44 10.40 15.08
CA ARG A 334 -20.90 11.03 16.28
C ARG A 334 -20.35 9.95 17.22
N PRO A 335 -19.26 10.23 17.94
CA PRO A 335 -18.46 9.22 18.60
C PRO A 335 -19.15 8.71 19.86
N GLU A 336 -19.48 7.43 19.91
CA GLU A 336 -19.71 6.71 21.16
C GLU A 336 -18.39 6.11 21.64
N VAL A 337 -17.82 6.73 22.67
CA VAL A 337 -16.69 6.20 23.44
C VAL A 337 -17.23 5.13 24.39
N THR A 338 -16.98 3.85 24.10
CA THR A 338 -16.85 2.78 25.11
C THR A 338 -15.94 1.62 24.61
N GLY A 339 -14.65 1.66 24.99
CA GLY A 339 -13.90 0.49 25.51
C GLY A 339 -13.45 -0.69 24.62
N SER A 340 -13.57 -0.69 23.29
CA SER A 340 -13.06 -1.82 22.47
C SER A 340 -11.96 -1.41 21.50
N TYR A 341 -10.73 -1.86 21.77
CA TYR A 341 -9.62 -1.73 20.83
C TYR A 341 -9.85 -2.60 19.58
N PRO A 342 -9.51 -2.13 18.38
CA PRO A 342 -9.81 -2.83 17.13
C PRO A 342 -8.95 -4.10 16.97
N ASP A 343 -9.57 -5.28 16.91
CA ASP A 343 -8.89 -6.60 16.84
C ASP A 343 -7.80 -6.68 15.77
N VAL A 344 -8.04 -6.01 14.62
CA VAL A 344 -7.16 -6.04 13.45
C VAL A 344 -5.75 -5.50 13.70
N VAL A 345 -5.54 -4.72 14.77
CA VAL A 345 -4.20 -4.20 15.08
C VAL A 345 -3.32 -5.20 15.83
N PHE A 346 -3.91 -6.18 16.52
CA PHE A 346 -3.19 -7.24 17.22
C PHE A 346 -2.84 -8.36 16.23
N ARG A 347 -1.70 -8.22 15.57
CA ARG A 347 -1.23 -9.19 14.58
C ARG A 347 -0.52 -10.36 15.26
N ASP A 348 -0.03 -11.30 14.45
CA ASP A 348 0.54 -12.54 14.96
C ASP A 348 1.97 -12.38 15.53
N TYR A 349 2.69 -11.31 15.21
CA TYR A 349 4.07 -11.09 15.67
C TYR A 349 4.33 -9.68 16.21
N ASP A 350 3.38 -8.75 16.05
CA ASP A 350 3.47 -7.37 16.49
C ASP A 350 2.08 -6.73 16.64
N ILE A 351 2.04 -5.48 17.09
CA ILE A 351 0.86 -4.61 16.97
C ILE A 351 1.10 -3.64 15.80
N ARG A 352 0.14 -3.49 14.89
CA ARG A 352 0.27 -2.58 13.73
C ARG A 352 -1.08 -2.03 13.28
N GLY A 353 -1.16 -0.71 13.06
CA GLY A 353 -2.36 -0.04 12.58
C GLY A 353 -2.11 1.39 12.11
N ILE A 354 -3.17 2.06 11.66
CA ILE A 354 -3.11 3.46 11.24
C ILE A 354 -3.05 4.37 12.48
N ALA A 355 -2.03 5.21 12.55
CA ALA A 355 -1.86 6.15 13.65
C ALA A 355 -2.98 7.20 13.70
N GLY A 356 -3.40 7.59 14.90
CA GLY A 356 -4.49 8.55 15.13
C GLY A 356 -5.90 8.02 14.83
N LYS A 357 -6.03 6.83 14.21
CA LYS A 357 -7.32 6.17 13.95
C LYS A 357 -7.47 4.87 14.72
N GLN A 358 -6.55 3.95 14.51
CA GLN A 358 -6.57 2.62 15.13
C GLN A 358 -5.58 2.56 16.30
N LEU A 359 -4.43 3.21 16.15
CA LEU A 359 -3.44 3.40 17.21
C LEU A 359 -3.52 4.85 17.68
N THR A 360 -4.32 5.08 18.72
CA THR A 360 -4.52 6.40 19.33
C THR A 360 -3.59 6.61 20.52
N VAL A 361 -3.55 7.83 21.06
CA VAL A 361 -2.85 8.13 22.32
C VAL A 361 -3.36 7.26 23.47
N ASP A 362 -4.68 7.11 23.62
CA ASP A 362 -5.27 6.24 24.65
C ASP A 362 -4.86 4.77 24.43
N PHE A 363 -4.88 4.27 23.18
CA PHE A 363 -4.40 2.92 22.88
C PHE A 363 -2.96 2.71 23.38
N ALA A 364 -2.06 3.63 23.02
CA ALA A 364 -0.65 3.54 23.43
C ALA A 364 -0.49 3.63 24.95
N GLN A 365 -1.22 4.52 25.62
CA GLN A 365 -1.18 4.63 27.08
C GLN A 365 -1.64 3.35 27.78
N GLN A 366 -2.72 2.73 27.31
CA GLN A 366 -3.26 1.51 27.92
C GLN A 366 -2.38 0.29 27.60
N LEU A 367 -1.79 0.25 26.40
CA LEU A 367 -0.78 -0.73 26.04
C LEU A 367 0.43 -0.62 26.97
N GLY A 368 0.90 0.59 27.24
CA GLY A 368 2.03 0.85 28.13
C GLY A 368 1.80 0.30 29.53
N LYS A 369 0.59 0.50 30.08
CA LYS A 369 0.22 -0.08 31.36
C LYS A 369 0.19 -1.60 31.35
N ALA A 370 -0.42 -2.20 30.32
CA ALA A 370 -0.52 -3.66 30.20
C ALA A 370 0.88 -4.31 30.12
N LEU A 371 1.77 -3.75 29.30
CA LEU A 371 3.15 -4.23 29.17
C LEU A 371 3.95 -4.06 30.47
N ALA A 372 3.80 -2.93 31.16
CA ALA A 372 4.47 -2.69 32.43
C ALA A 372 4.01 -3.64 33.54
N LEU A 373 2.70 -3.93 33.63
CA LEU A 373 2.20 -4.93 34.57
C LEU A 373 2.72 -6.34 34.25
N ARG A 374 2.81 -6.67 32.96
CA ARG A 374 3.37 -7.95 32.51
C ARG A 374 4.85 -8.06 32.85
N ALA A 375 5.61 -6.96 32.78
CA ALA A 375 7.01 -6.89 33.20
C ALA A 375 7.13 -7.10 34.72
N ILE A 376 6.35 -6.35 35.51
CA ILE A 376 6.36 -6.45 36.97
C ILE A 376 5.98 -7.86 37.44
N ALA A 377 5.01 -8.50 36.78
CA ALA A 377 4.61 -9.88 37.08
C ALA A 377 5.75 -10.90 36.83
N ARG A 378 6.73 -10.55 36.00
CA ARG A 378 7.93 -11.34 35.70
C ARG A 378 9.17 -10.90 36.49
N GLY A 379 9.01 -9.99 37.45
CA GLY A 379 10.11 -9.47 38.28
C GLY A 379 10.88 -8.32 37.63
N GLU A 380 10.42 -7.81 36.49
CA GLU A 380 11.06 -6.69 35.77
C GLU A 380 10.39 -5.38 36.14
N HIS A 381 11.18 -4.44 36.67
CA HIS A 381 10.69 -3.14 37.13
C HIS A 381 11.04 -1.98 36.20
N THR A 382 11.74 -2.26 35.10
CA THR A 382 12.16 -1.26 34.11
C THR A 382 11.83 -1.78 32.71
N LEU A 383 11.38 -0.90 31.81
CA LEU A 383 11.23 -1.18 30.39
C LEU A 383 12.13 -0.26 29.56
N ILE A 384 12.77 -0.83 28.54
CA ILE A 384 13.51 -0.07 27.53
C ILE A 384 12.55 0.38 26.44
N LEU A 385 12.61 1.65 26.04
CA LEU A 385 11.72 2.23 25.04
C LEU A 385 12.52 2.92 23.93
N GLY A 386 12.24 2.55 22.69
CA GLY A 386 12.79 3.16 21.49
C GLY A 386 11.70 3.45 20.47
N ARG A 387 11.98 4.33 19.52
CA ARG A 387 11.07 4.65 18.43
C ARG A 387 11.77 4.86 17.10
N ASP A 388 11.06 4.62 16.00
CA ASP A 388 11.55 4.96 14.66
C ASP A 388 11.31 6.46 14.31
N GLY A 389 11.60 6.80 13.05
CA GLY A 389 11.52 8.15 12.50
C GLY A 389 10.15 8.61 11.99
N ARG A 390 9.06 7.85 12.21
CA ARG A 390 7.73 8.26 11.69
C ARG A 390 7.19 9.47 12.44
N GLN A 391 6.40 10.28 11.74
CA GLN A 391 5.78 11.49 12.31
C GLN A 391 4.91 11.20 13.53
N SER A 392 4.29 10.02 13.61
CA SER A 392 3.43 9.62 14.73
C SER A 392 4.18 8.92 15.88
N SER A 393 5.44 8.52 15.66
CA SER A 393 6.19 7.70 16.63
C SER A 393 6.50 8.44 17.92
N GLU A 394 6.77 9.75 17.84
CA GLU A 394 7.02 10.57 19.03
C GLU A 394 5.80 10.61 19.96
N GLN A 395 4.63 11.01 19.43
CA GLN A 395 3.39 11.07 20.20
C GLN A 395 2.97 9.71 20.78
N LEU A 396 3.12 8.63 20.00
CA LEU A 396 2.78 7.29 20.49
C LEU A 396 3.77 6.78 21.54
N SER A 397 5.05 7.11 21.41
CA SER A 397 6.09 6.79 22.40
C SER A 397 5.84 7.51 23.72
N GLU A 398 5.53 8.82 23.69
CA GLU A 398 5.20 9.60 24.88
C GLU A 398 3.96 9.05 25.60
N ALA A 399 2.93 8.67 24.85
CA ALA A 399 1.71 8.09 25.41
C ALA A 399 1.97 6.72 26.04
N LEU A 400 2.75 5.86 25.36
CA LEU A 400 3.18 4.56 25.88
C LEU A 400 3.99 4.74 27.18
N GLU A 401 4.94 5.68 27.18
CA GLU A 401 5.75 6.04 28.35
C GLU A 401 4.88 6.45 29.53
N GLN A 402 3.90 7.34 29.33
CA GLN A 402 2.96 7.75 30.40
C GLN A 402 2.20 6.56 30.97
N GLY A 403 1.79 5.62 30.09
CA GLY A 403 1.18 4.36 30.48
C GLY A 403 2.07 3.54 31.41
N ILE A 404 3.30 3.29 30.98
CA ILE A 404 4.29 2.49 31.73
C ILE A 404 4.57 3.13 33.10
N LEU A 405 4.92 4.42 33.14
CA LEU A 405 5.29 5.12 34.37
C LEU A 405 4.13 5.12 35.38
N SER A 406 2.88 5.22 34.92
CA SER A 406 1.71 5.22 35.82
C SER A 406 1.54 3.94 36.65
N THR A 407 2.21 2.85 36.28
CA THR A 407 2.19 1.56 37.00
C THR A 407 3.28 1.43 38.07
N GLY A 408 4.15 2.43 38.19
CA GLY A 408 5.37 2.36 39.02
C GLY A 408 6.56 1.67 38.33
N CYS A 409 6.42 1.25 37.07
CA CYS A 409 7.52 0.72 36.27
C CYS A 409 8.39 1.87 35.74
N HIS A 410 9.71 1.71 35.77
CA HIS A 410 10.68 2.69 35.28
C HIS A 410 10.88 2.56 33.77
N ILE A 411 11.45 3.59 33.15
CA ILE A 411 11.78 3.59 31.72
C ILE A 411 13.24 3.98 31.50
N ILE A 412 13.88 3.28 30.55
CA ILE A 412 15.10 3.72 29.88
C ILE A 412 14.71 4.07 28.44
N HIS A 413 14.66 5.38 28.14
CA HIS A 413 14.25 5.90 26.84
C HIS A 413 15.47 6.10 25.95
N LEU A 414 15.53 5.37 24.84
CA LEU A 414 16.65 5.42 23.88
C LEU A 414 16.49 6.52 22.82
N GLY A 415 15.26 7.03 22.63
CA GLY A 415 15.01 8.06 21.63
C GLY A 415 14.71 7.47 20.25
N LEU A 416 15.15 8.17 19.21
CA LEU A 416 15.06 7.73 17.83
C LEU A 416 16.23 6.77 17.55
N VAL A 417 15.92 5.50 17.37
CA VAL A 417 16.93 4.45 17.15
C VAL A 417 16.39 3.41 16.16
N PRO A 418 17.23 2.65 15.45
CA PRO A 418 16.77 1.48 14.72
C PRO A 418 16.33 0.37 15.70
N THR A 419 15.41 -0.49 15.27
CA THR A 419 14.92 -1.65 16.04
C THR A 419 16.05 -2.53 16.60
N PRO A 420 17.10 -2.90 15.83
CA PRO A 420 18.19 -3.70 16.37
C PRO A 420 18.96 -3.05 17.53
N LEU A 421 19.04 -1.71 17.61
CA LEU A 421 19.69 -1.05 18.74
C LEU A 421 18.86 -1.21 20.01
N LEU A 422 17.52 -1.15 19.92
CA LEU A 422 16.67 -1.51 21.06
C LEU A 422 16.90 -2.95 21.49
N ASN A 423 16.98 -3.90 20.55
CA ASN A 423 17.28 -5.29 20.89
C ASN A 423 18.65 -5.43 21.53
N PHE A 424 19.70 -4.78 21.01
CA PHE A 424 21.01 -4.72 21.64
C PHE A 424 20.94 -4.20 23.08
N ALA A 425 20.18 -3.13 23.33
CA ALA A 425 20.01 -2.58 24.67
C ALA A 425 19.42 -3.61 25.66
N THR A 426 18.48 -4.46 25.21
CA THR A 426 17.92 -5.56 26.04
C THR A 426 18.90 -6.69 26.36
N HIS A 427 20.08 -6.71 25.72
CA HIS A 427 21.18 -7.63 26.04
C HIS A 427 22.35 -6.94 26.73
N HIS A 428 22.43 -5.61 26.63
CA HIS A 428 23.57 -4.82 27.09
C HIS A 428 23.33 -4.18 28.46
N LEU A 429 22.12 -3.69 28.73
CA LEU A 429 21.78 -3.01 29.98
C LEU A 429 21.44 -4.01 31.08
N GLN A 430 22.03 -3.86 32.26
CA GLN A 430 21.75 -4.73 33.42
C GLN A 430 20.40 -4.43 34.09
N GLN A 431 19.79 -3.30 33.76
CA GLN A 431 18.58 -2.81 34.40
C GLN A 431 17.30 -3.48 33.88
N SER A 432 17.30 -4.02 32.66
CA SER A 432 16.14 -4.68 32.04
C SER A 432 16.51 -5.42 30.77
N ASP A 433 15.94 -6.61 30.61
CA ASP A 433 15.97 -7.39 29.36
C ASP A 433 14.63 -7.28 28.59
N CYS A 434 13.81 -6.27 28.91
CA CYS A 434 12.49 -6.05 28.34
C CYS A 434 12.42 -4.71 27.61
N GLY A 435 12.02 -4.74 26.35
CA GLY A 435 12.01 -3.57 25.47
C GLY A 435 10.75 -3.48 24.60
N VAL A 436 10.35 -2.25 24.29
CA VAL A 436 9.26 -1.95 23.36
C VAL A 436 9.73 -0.94 22.33
N MET A 437 9.61 -1.31 21.06
CA MET A 437 9.96 -0.46 19.93
C MET A 437 8.69 0.07 19.25
N VAL A 438 8.53 1.39 19.20
CA VAL A 438 7.44 2.06 18.48
C VAL A 438 7.83 2.22 17.01
N THR A 439 7.23 1.40 16.15
CA THR A 439 7.56 1.38 14.73
C THR A 439 6.47 0.72 13.88
N ALA A 440 6.38 1.11 12.61
CA ALA A 440 5.63 0.39 11.57
C ALA A 440 6.51 -0.41 10.58
N SER A 441 7.82 -0.55 10.85
CA SER A 441 8.81 -1.15 9.95
C SER A 441 8.70 -0.54 8.54
N HIS A 442 8.45 -1.36 7.51
CA HIS A 442 8.35 -1.00 6.11
C HIS A 442 6.95 -0.48 5.66
N ASN A 443 5.94 -0.41 6.55
CA ASN A 443 4.59 0.02 6.16
C ASN A 443 4.53 1.50 5.71
N PRO A 444 3.50 1.95 4.97
CA PRO A 444 3.33 3.36 4.59
C PRO A 444 3.36 4.34 5.77
N ALA A 445 3.66 5.63 5.52
CA ALA A 445 3.90 6.66 6.53
C ALA A 445 2.79 6.80 7.58
N GLU A 446 1.52 6.61 7.21
CA GLU A 446 0.37 6.72 8.09
C GLU A 446 0.23 5.56 9.11
N TYR A 447 0.98 4.47 8.93
CA TYR A 447 1.00 3.34 9.86
C TYR A 447 1.99 3.58 11.00
N ASN A 448 1.69 2.97 12.14
CA ASN A 448 2.62 2.75 13.24
C ASN A 448 2.37 1.38 13.90
N GLY A 449 3.08 1.08 14.97
CA GLY A 449 2.98 -0.20 15.67
C GLY A 449 3.95 -0.34 16.84
N PHE A 450 3.96 -1.53 17.42
CA PHE A 450 4.78 -1.87 18.57
C PHE A 450 5.36 -3.27 18.40
N LYS A 451 6.69 -3.40 18.49
CA LYS A 451 7.41 -4.66 18.66
C LYS A 451 7.79 -4.79 20.14
N MET A 452 7.54 -5.95 20.74
CA MET A 452 7.66 -6.14 22.19
C MET A 452 8.54 -7.34 22.48
N PHE A 453 9.59 -7.11 23.26
CA PHE A 453 10.61 -8.10 23.60
C PHE A 453 10.69 -8.21 25.13
N PHE A 454 10.61 -9.42 25.65
CA PHE A 454 10.64 -9.69 27.09
C PHE A 454 11.60 -10.84 27.36
N GLN A 455 12.69 -10.56 28.09
CA GLN A 455 13.64 -11.58 28.56
C GLN A 455 14.15 -12.45 27.39
N HIS A 456 14.65 -11.77 26.36
CA HIS A 456 15.15 -12.35 25.10
C HIS A 456 14.14 -13.20 24.31
N HIS A 457 12.84 -12.90 24.46
CA HIS A 457 11.75 -13.51 23.70
C HIS A 457 10.90 -12.41 23.04
N ALA A 458 10.60 -12.56 21.74
CA ALA A 458 9.68 -11.65 21.04
C ALA A 458 8.24 -12.14 21.20
N MET A 459 7.38 -11.27 21.72
CA MET A 459 5.97 -11.62 21.91
C MET A 459 5.29 -11.95 20.57
N CYS A 460 4.55 -13.07 20.52
CA CYS A 460 3.84 -13.48 19.32
C CYS A 460 2.56 -14.28 19.63
N GLY A 461 1.73 -14.48 18.61
CA GLY A 461 0.50 -15.27 18.65
C GLY A 461 -0.44 -14.83 19.76
N GLU A 462 -0.73 -15.76 20.68
CA GLU A 462 -1.67 -15.53 21.77
C GLU A 462 -1.17 -14.50 22.79
N GLU A 463 0.15 -14.33 22.92
CA GLU A 463 0.73 -13.32 23.83
C GLU A 463 0.41 -11.90 23.39
N VAL A 464 0.34 -11.65 22.08
CA VAL A 464 -0.05 -10.34 21.53
C VAL A 464 -1.56 -10.17 21.60
N LYS A 465 -2.33 -11.21 21.27
CA LYS A 465 -3.81 -11.14 21.30
C LYS A 465 -4.37 -10.92 22.71
N SER A 466 -3.77 -11.54 23.72
CA SER A 466 -4.17 -11.37 25.12
C SER A 466 -4.02 -9.94 25.64
N LEU A 467 -3.10 -9.13 25.07
CA LEU A 467 -2.92 -7.73 25.46
C LEU A 467 -4.20 -6.93 25.32
N ARG A 468 -5.07 -7.25 24.34
CA ARG A 468 -6.34 -6.54 24.18
C ARG A 468 -7.20 -6.60 25.45
N GLN A 469 -7.28 -7.77 26.08
CA GLN A 469 -8.05 -7.95 27.30
C GLN A 469 -7.34 -7.29 28.48
N GLU A 470 -6.02 -7.38 28.54
CA GLU A 470 -5.20 -6.76 29.60
C GLU A 470 -5.27 -5.23 29.58
N MET A 471 -5.33 -4.62 28.40
CA MET A 471 -5.48 -3.17 28.22
C MET A 471 -6.83 -2.65 28.72
N SER A 472 -7.85 -3.51 28.81
CA SER A 472 -9.17 -3.16 29.36
C SER A 472 -9.27 -3.36 30.87
N ALA A 473 -8.25 -3.92 31.52
CA ALA A 473 -8.26 -4.13 32.95
C ALA A 473 -8.12 -2.79 33.71
N GLU A 474 -8.84 -2.65 34.82
CA GLU A 474 -8.68 -1.51 35.70
C GLU A 474 -7.39 -1.66 36.51
N ILE A 475 -6.51 -0.65 36.45
CA ILE A 475 -5.18 -0.70 37.05
C ILE A 475 -5.15 0.34 38.18
N PRO A 476 -4.90 -0.07 39.43
CA PRO A 476 -4.82 0.84 40.56
C PRO A 476 -3.72 1.89 40.37
N GLU A 477 -4.00 3.13 40.74
CA GLU A 477 -2.99 4.20 40.76
C GLU A 477 -1.85 3.85 41.72
N LYS A 478 -0.62 4.06 41.25
CA LYS A 478 0.62 3.91 42.03
C LYS A 478 1.44 5.18 41.94
N THR A 479 2.43 5.30 42.81
CA THR A 479 3.50 6.30 42.62
C THR A 479 4.13 6.07 41.25
N PRO A 480 4.22 7.10 40.38
CA PRO A 480 4.81 6.93 39.06
C PRO A 480 6.26 6.44 39.13
N GLY A 481 6.64 5.61 38.17
CA GLY A 481 8.03 5.21 37.98
C GLY A 481 8.91 6.38 37.53
N GLU A 482 10.19 6.10 37.35
CA GLU A 482 11.19 7.10 36.93
C GLU A 482 11.55 6.91 35.46
N ARG A 483 11.74 8.05 34.77
CA ARG A 483 12.24 8.08 33.39
C ARG A 483 13.73 8.42 33.39
N SER A 484 14.52 7.61 32.72
CA SER A 484 15.91 7.93 32.34
C SER A 484 16.05 7.92 30.82
N GLN A 485 17.00 8.70 30.30
CA GLN A 485 17.32 8.74 28.88
C GLN A 485 18.77 8.31 28.69
N GLN A 486 19.02 7.42 27.74
CA GLN A 486 20.34 6.90 27.42
C GLN A 486 20.52 6.86 25.91
N ASP A 487 21.71 7.23 25.43
CA ASP A 487 22.13 7.04 24.06
C ASP A 487 23.15 5.90 24.04
N LEU A 488 22.81 4.81 23.35
CA LEU A 488 23.64 3.61 23.21
C LEU A 488 24.19 3.45 21.78
N SER A 489 24.10 4.51 20.96
CA SER A 489 24.54 4.47 19.57
C SER A 489 26.03 4.10 19.48
N GLU A 490 26.87 4.70 20.32
CA GLU A 490 28.30 4.42 20.30
C GLU A 490 28.62 3.02 20.84
N ASP A 491 27.96 2.59 21.93
CA ASP A 491 28.14 1.23 22.48
C ASP A 491 27.78 0.15 21.44
N TYR A 492 26.66 0.34 20.73
CA TYR A 492 26.21 -0.53 19.66
C TYR A 492 27.21 -0.56 18.49
N LEU A 493 27.65 0.61 18.01
CA LEU A 493 28.62 0.70 16.93
C LEU A 493 29.95 0.03 17.29
N GLN A 494 30.48 0.31 18.49
CA GLN A 494 31.75 -0.27 18.94
C GLN A 494 31.66 -1.78 19.14
N ALA A 495 30.53 -2.29 19.63
CA ALA A 495 30.31 -3.73 19.75
C ALA A 495 30.40 -4.44 18.40
N ILE A 496 29.94 -3.82 17.31
CA ILE A 496 30.04 -4.38 15.96
C ILE A 496 31.44 -4.15 15.37
N ILE A 497 31.93 -2.90 15.36
CA ILE A 497 33.20 -2.53 14.72
C ILE A 497 34.38 -3.32 15.31
N SER A 498 34.39 -3.55 16.62
CA SER A 498 35.50 -4.25 17.29
C SER A 498 35.55 -5.75 17.00
N ASP A 499 34.44 -6.38 16.59
CA ASP A 499 34.37 -7.79 16.25
C ASP A 499 34.57 -8.05 14.74
N ILE A 500 34.24 -7.07 13.89
CA ILE A 500 34.28 -7.20 12.43
C ILE A 500 35.69 -6.96 11.87
N VAL A 501 36.15 -7.83 10.97
CA VAL A 501 37.39 -7.60 10.21
C VAL A 501 37.18 -6.43 9.23
N PRO A 502 37.97 -5.34 9.31
CA PRO A 502 37.77 -4.16 8.47
C PRO A 502 37.91 -4.45 6.97
N ALA A 503 37.07 -3.79 6.17
CA ALA A 503 37.21 -3.71 4.73
C ALA A 503 38.38 -2.78 4.36
N GLN A 504 38.98 -3.01 3.19
CA GLN A 504 39.94 -2.09 2.60
C GLN A 504 39.31 -1.40 1.38
N GLY A 505 38.63 -0.28 1.61
CA GLY A 505 38.22 0.65 0.54
C GLY A 505 37.11 0.13 -0.37
N LEU A 506 36.20 -0.70 0.15
CA LEU A 506 34.99 -1.06 -0.60
C LEU A 506 34.08 0.16 -0.72
N LYS A 507 33.69 0.52 -1.94
CA LYS A 507 32.72 1.58 -2.19
C LYS A 507 31.31 1.01 -2.08
N VAL A 508 30.54 1.53 -1.12
CA VAL A 508 29.19 1.04 -0.80
C VAL A 508 28.17 2.16 -1.00
N ILE A 509 27.13 1.92 -1.80
CA ILE A 509 25.95 2.78 -1.81
C ILE A 509 25.01 2.29 -0.72
N LEU A 510 24.65 3.15 0.23
CA LEU A 510 23.73 2.79 1.32
C LEU A 510 22.41 3.53 1.13
N ASP A 511 21.32 2.78 0.93
CA ASP A 511 19.96 3.27 0.87
C ASP A 511 19.20 2.95 2.17
N ALA A 512 18.76 3.97 2.89
CA ALA A 512 17.95 3.78 4.10
C ALA A 512 16.48 4.17 3.92
N GLY A 513 16.05 4.58 2.72
CA GLY A 513 14.66 4.94 2.42
C GLY A 513 14.05 5.99 3.37
N ASN A 514 14.87 6.90 3.88
CA ASN A 514 14.55 7.89 4.92
C ASN A 514 14.12 7.29 6.28
N GLY A 515 14.49 6.04 6.54
CA GLY A 515 14.24 5.30 7.78
C GLY A 515 15.20 5.64 8.92
N ALA A 516 14.98 5.02 10.08
CA ALA A 516 15.69 5.33 11.33
C ALA A 516 17.16 4.88 11.37
N ALA A 517 17.57 4.01 10.45
CA ALA A 517 18.90 3.39 10.47
C ALA A 517 19.99 4.18 9.75
N GLY A 518 19.65 5.19 8.94
CA GLY A 518 20.57 5.82 7.98
C GLY A 518 21.88 6.34 8.60
N GLU A 519 21.79 7.22 9.60
CA GLU A 519 22.98 7.83 10.23
C GLU A 519 23.88 6.80 10.92
N LEU A 520 23.30 5.86 11.69
CA LEU A 520 24.07 4.80 12.35
C LEU A 520 24.70 3.84 11.34
N ALA A 521 23.98 3.49 10.27
CA ALA A 521 24.50 2.60 9.24
C ALA A 521 25.67 3.23 8.47
N ILE A 522 25.63 4.53 8.17
CA ILE A 522 26.77 5.25 7.59
C ILE A 522 27.98 5.12 8.52
N ARG A 523 27.83 5.53 9.80
CA ARG A 523 28.92 5.50 10.79
C ARG A 523 29.49 4.10 10.99
N LEU A 524 28.64 3.08 11.00
CA LEU A 524 29.05 1.68 11.10
C LEU A 524 29.93 1.28 9.92
N LEU A 525 29.45 1.52 8.70
CA LEU A 525 30.12 1.10 7.48
C LEU A 525 31.44 1.86 7.26
N GLU A 526 31.47 3.16 7.54
CA GLU A 526 32.72 3.94 7.55
C GLU A 526 33.68 3.44 8.64
N GLY A 527 33.16 3.11 9.82
CA GLY A 527 33.92 2.60 10.96
C GLY A 527 34.62 1.26 10.68
N ILE A 528 34.05 0.42 9.80
CA ILE A 528 34.68 -0.81 9.33
C ILE A 528 35.50 -0.62 8.03
N GLY A 529 35.72 0.61 7.56
CA GLY A 529 36.65 0.92 6.47
C GLY A 529 36.06 0.96 5.05
N CYS A 530 34.74 1.16 4.92
CA CYS A 530 34.09 1.37 3.62
C CYS A 530 34.06 2.85 3.22
N ASP A 531 34.08 3.11 1.91
CA ASP A 531 33.75 4.41 1.31
C ASP A 531 32.23 4.45 1.06
N VAL A 532 31.49 5.09 1.95
CA VAL A 532 30.02 5.06 1.93
C VAL A 532 29.47 6.25 1.15
N LEU A 533 28.60 5.97 0.17
CA LEU A 533 27.82 6.96 -0.54
C LEU A 533 26.35 6.86 -0.09
N PRO A 534 25.85 7.82 0.70
CA PRO A 534 24.51 7.75 1.24
C PRO A 534 23.45 8.10 0.20
N LEU A 535 22.40 7.30 0.17
CA LEU A 535 21.17 7.48 -0.58
C LEU A 535 20.01 7.49 0.43
N TYR A 536 19.27 8.60 0.50
CA TYR A 536 18.10 8.74 1.38
C TYR A 536 18.35 8.34 2.85
N CYS A 537 19.52 8.67 3.39
CA CYS A 537 19.92 8.31 4.76
C CYS A 537 19.52 9.32 5.84
N ASP A 538 18.97 10.47 5.44
CA ASP A 538 18.33 11.43 6.34
C ASP A 538 16.95 10.93 6.78
N VAL A 539 16.67 11.04 8.08
CA VAL A 539 15.39 10.57 8.63
C VAL A 539 14.26 11.53 8.26
N ASP A 540 13.32 11.06 7.44
CA ASP A 540 12.07 11.77 7.11
C ASP A 540 10.91 10.78 7.08
N GLY A 541 10.10 10.79 8.15
CA GLY A 541 8.94 9.91 8.31
C GLY A 541 7.79 10.12 7.31
N THR A 542 7.92 11.05 6.35
CA THR A 542 7.01 11.15 5.20
C THR A 542 7.42 10.23 4.04
N PHE A 543 8.61 9.65 4.08
CA PHE A 543 9.20 8.78 3.06
C PHE A 543 9.09 9.39 1.64
N PRO A 544 9.71 10.56 1.40
CA PRO A 544 9.44 11.38 0.21
C PRO A 544 9.95 10.78 -1.11
N ASN A 545 10.94 9.87 -1.04
CA ASN A 545 11.63 9.31 -2.19
C ASN A 545 10.98 8.00 -2.67
N HIS A 546 11.01 6.97 -1.83
CA HIS A 546 10.27 5.72 -2.00
C HIS A 546 9.88 5.14 -0.63
N PRO A 547 8.88 4.22 -0.58
CA PRO A 547 8.61 3.48 0.65
C PRO A 547 9.87 2.74 1.15
N PRO A 548 10.12 2.67 2.47
CA PRO A 548 11.30 2.02 3.01
C PRO A 548 11.09 0.50 3.11
N ASP A 549 10.79 -0.13 1.97
CA ASP A 549 10.57 -1.56 1.82
C ASP A 549 11.50 -2.13 0.75
N PRO A 550 12.69 -2.64 1.13
CA PRO A 550 13.64 -3.17 0.16
C PRO A 550 13.15 -4.47 -0.50
N SER A 551 12.11 -5.14 0.02
CA SER A 551 11.57 -6.36 -0.59
C SER A 551 10.82 -6.12 -1.91
N VAL A 552 10.52 -4.85 -2.22
CA VAL A 552 9.84 -4.43 -3.45
C VAL A 552 10.88 -3.90 -4.45
N PRO A 553 11.12 -4.59 -5.59
CA PRO A 553 12.14 -4.18 -6.56
C PRO A 553 12.07 -2.73 -7.03
N ALA A 554 10.87 -2.16 -7.13
CA ALA A 554 10.68 -0.78 -7.56
C ALA A 554 11.34 0.25 -6.60
N ASN A 555 11.50 -0.11 -5.33
CA ASN A 555 12.15 0.75 -4.33
C ASN A 555 13.68 0.65 -4.39
N LEU A 556 14.24 -0.28 -5.18
CA LEU A 556 15.68 -0.50 -5.30
C LEU A 556 16.26 0.11 -6.59
N GLU A 557 15.44 0.71 -7.44
CA GLU A 557 15.89 1.15 -8.76
C GLU A 557 16.93 2.28 -8.66
N ASP A 558 16.74 3.23 -7.74
CA ASP A 558 17.70 4.31 -7.51
C ASP A 558 19.04 3.75 -7.00
N LEU A 559 19.00 2.84 -6.02
CA LEU A 559 20.19 2.14 -5.52
C LEU A 559 20.91 1.40 -6.65
N ARG A 560 20.18 0.67 -7.51
CA ARG A 560 20.76 -0.08 -8.64
C ARG A 560 21.39 0.83 -9.69
N LEU A 561 20.79 2.00 -9.95
CA LEU A 561 21.36 3.00 -10.84
C LEU A 561 22.65 3.57 -10.26
N TRP A 562 22.62 3.98 -9.00
CA TRP A 562 23.78 4.54 -8.31
C TRP A 562 24.95 3.58 -8.21
N VAL A 563 24.69 2.31 -7.90
CA VAL A 563 25.75 1.28 -7.87
C VAL A 563 26.50 1.24 -9.21
N LYS A 564 25.78 1.34 -10.34
CA LYS A 564 26.40 1.35 -11.67
C LYS A 564 27.09 2.67 -12.00
N GLU A 565 26.43 3.79 -11.75
CA GLU A 565 26.93 5.13 -12.09
C GLU A 565 28.21 5.46 -11.30
N GLN A 566 28.25 5.07 -10.03
CA GLN A 566 29.38 5.33 -9.14
C GLN A 566 30.47 4.26 -9.18
N ASN A 567 30.28 3.22 -10.00
CA ASN A 567 31.10 2.00 -10.02
C ASN A 567 31.33 1.47 -8.60
N ALA A 568 30.26 1.36 -7.82
CA ALA A 568 30.32 0.86 -6.46
C ALA A 568 30.43 -0.67 -6.44
N ASP A 569 31.10 -1.20 -5.42
CA ASP A 569 31.29 -2.63 -5.24
C ASP A 569 30.01 -3.32 -4.74
N LEU A 570 29.20 -2.57 -3.99
CA LEU A 570 28.00 -3.06 -3.32
C LEU A 570 26.97 -1.94 -3.14
N GLY A 571 25.69 -2.28 -3.29
CA GLY A 571 24.58 -1.50 -2.78
C GLY A 571 23.92 -2.21 -1.61
N ILE A 572 23.58 -1.48 -0.55
CA ILE A 572 22.87 -2.01 0.63
C ILE A 572 21.59 -1.21 0.79
N ALA A 573 20.45 -1.90 0.93
CA ALA A 573 19.17 -1.30 1.24
C ALA A 573 18.68 -1.78 2.61
N LEU A 574 18.30 -0.85 3.47
CA LEU A 574 17.67 -1.10 4.77
C LEU A 574 16.19 -0.73 4.72
N ASP A 575 15.39 -1.35 5.59
CA ASP A 575 13.98 -0.95 5.76
C ASP A 575 13.83 0.15 6.82
N GLY A 576 12.57 0.59 7.04
CA GLY A 576 12.27 1.81 7.78
C GLY A 576 12.77 1.84 9.23
N ASP A 577 12.94 0.69 9.87
CA ASP A 577 13.46 0.55 11.23
C ASP A 577 14.76 -0.25 11.33
N GLY A 578 15.34 -0.67 10.21
CA GLY A 578 16.72 -1.16 10.11
C GLY A 578 16.93 -2.62 10.49
N ASP A 579 15.88 -3.42 10.68
CA ASP A 579 16.02 -4.85 11.01
C ASP A 579 16.04 -5.76 9.77
N ARG A 580 15.87 -5.18 8.57
CA ARG A 580 16.00 -5.88 7.29
C ARG A 580 17.14 -5.35 6.45
N ILE A 581 17.69 -6.24 5.65
CA ILE A 581 18.69 -5.93 4.63
C ILE A 581 18.33 -6.56 3.29
N LEU A 582 18.68 -5.86 2.22
CA LEU A 582 18.87 -6.42 0.89
C LEU A 582 20.17 -5.87 0.28
N ALA A 583 20.77 -6.62 -0.63
CA ALA A 583 21.99 -6.21 -1.31
C ALA A 583 21.84 -6.15 -2.83
N ILE A 584 22.60 -5.25 -3.45
CA ILE A 584 22.77 -5.11 -4.90
C ILE A 584 24.25 -5.36 -5.22
N SER A 585 24.55 -6.33 -6.07
CA SER A 585 25.94 -6.55 -6.55
C SER A 585 26.42 -5.38 -7.41
N ALA A 586 27.74 -5.24 -7.59
CA ALA A 586 28.35 -4.27 -8.52
C ALA A 586 27.76 -4.30 -9.95
N SER A 587 27.26 -5.46 -10.40
CA SER A 587 26.60 -5.60 -11.70
C SER A 587 25.17 -5.05 -11.76
N GLY A 588 24.63 -4.61 -10.61
CA GLY A 588 23.26 -4.15 -10.42
C GLY A 588 22.23 -5.27 -10.34
N GLN A 589 22.63 -6.48 -9.98
CA GLN A 589 21.71 -7.58 -9.68
C GLN A 589 21.28 -7.52 -8.22
N ILE A 590 19.99 -7.75 -8.00
CA ILE A 590 19.42 -7.92 -6.65
C ILE A 590 19.90 -9.27 -6.12
N ILE A 591 20.50 -9.26 -4.93
CA ILE A 591 20.82 -10.45 -4.15
C ILE A 591 19.72 -10.61 -3.12
N TRP A 592 18.88 -11.63 -3.32
CA TRP A 592 17.71 -11.82 -2.45
C TRP A 592 18.11 -12.33 -1.06
N PRO A 593 17.29 -12.10 -0.02
CA PRO A 593 17.64 -12.48 1.36
C PRO A 593 17.97 -13.96 1.57
N ASP A 594 17.35 -14.86 0.81
CA ASP A 594 17.67 -16.28 0.85
C ASP A 594 19.00 -16.62 0.17
N GLU A 595 19.44 -15.84 -0.82
CA GLU A 595 20.79 -15.89 -1.41
C GLU A 595 21.84 -15.30 -0.45
N LEU A 596 21.52 -14.19 0.22
CA LEU A 596 22.34 -13.66 1.32
C LEU A 596 22.52 -14.70 2.42
N LEU A 597 21.43 -15.38 2.81
CA LEU A 597 21.49 -16.43 3.80
C LEU A 597 22.37 -17.61 3.36
N MET A 598 22.47 -17.91 2.06
CA MET A 598 23.45 -18.90 1.57
C MET A 598 24.88 -18.44 1.80
N ILE A 599 25.18 -17.17 1.55
CA ILE A 599 26.53 -16.60 1.76
C ILE A 599 26.89 -16.70 3.24
N PHE A 600 25.98 -16.26 4.11
CA PHE A 600 26.17 -16.32 5.57
C PHE A 600 26.26 -17.76 6.08
N ALA A 601 25.42 -18.68 5.60
CA ALA A 601 25.44 -20.08 6.03
C ALA A 601 26.78 -20.75 5.69
N ARG A 602 27.36 -20.48 4.50
CA ARG A 602 28.68 -21.01 4.13
C ARG A 602 29.78 -20.55 5.08
N ASP A 603 29.67 -19.33 5.59
CA ASP A 603 30.61 -18.76 6.52
C ASP A 603 30.41 -19.33 7.93
N VAL A 604 29.20 -19.18 8.48
CA VAL A 604 28.86 -19.60 9.85
C VAL A 604 29.02 -21.11 10.05
N VAL A 605 28.48 -21.94 9.16
CA VAL A 605 28.55 -23.42 9.31
C VAL A 605 30.00 -23.92 9.26
N SER A 606 30.90 -23.23 8.56
CA SER A 606 32.31 -23.62 8.52
C SER A 606 33.00 -23.53 9.89
N ARG A 607 32.52 -22.65 10.76
CA ARG A 607 32.97 -22.51 12.16
C ARG A 607 32.12 -23.30 13.16
N HIS A 608 30.89 -23.65 12.77
CA HIS A 608 29.95 -24.42 13.58
C HIS A 608 29.45 -25.69 12.85
N PRO A 609 30.30 -26.72 12.65
CA PRO A 609 29.90 -27.95 11.98
C PRO A 609 28.72 -28.63 12.71
N GLY A 610 27.72 -29.07 11.95
CA GLY A 610 26.53 -29.73 12.47
C GLY A 610 25.44 -28.79 13.01
N ALA A 611 25.67 -27.47 13.00
CA ALA A 611 24.73 -26.53 13.58
C ALA A 611 23.45 -26.33 12.75
N ASP A 612 22.36 -26.02 13.43
CA ASP A 612 21.08 -25.68 12.82
C ASP A 612 21.17 -24.32 12.08
N VAL A 613 20.61 -24.23 10.88
CA VAL A 613 20.38 -22.95 10.19
C VAL A 613 18.90 -22.84 9.91
N VAL A 614 18.24 -21.86 10.53
CA VAL A 614 16.79 -21.70 10.49
C VAL A 614 16.38 -20.79 9.33
N PHE A 615 15.38 -21.19 8.55
CA PHE A 615 14.87 -20.33 7.47
C PHE A 615 13.37 -20.53 7.24
N ASP A 616 12.72 -19.52 6.70
CA ASP A 616 11.27 -19.54 6.54
C ASP A 616 10.80 -20.32 5.30
N ILE A 617 9.51 -20.67 5.27
CA ILE A 617 8.89 -21.43 4.18
C ILE A 617 8.92 -20.74 2.80
N LYS A 618 9.13 -19.42 2.73
CA LYS A 618 9.19 -18.67 1.47
C LYS A 618 10.55 -18.78 0.78
N SER A 619 11.58 -19.12 1.54
CA SER A 619 12.95 -19.17 1.06
C SER A 619 13.18 -20.32 0.06
N THR A 620 14.15 -20.14 -0.84
CA THR A 620 14.44 -21.12 -1.90
C THR A 620 14.79 -22.52 -1.38
N ARG A 621 14.32 -23.55 -2.10
CA ARG A 621 14.67 -24.96 -1.80
C ARG A 621 16.17 -25.26 -1.83
N ARG A 622 16.97 -24.40 -2.49
CA ARG A 622 18.43 -24.56 -2.62
C ARG A 622 19.15 -24.44 -1.27
N LEU A 623 18.60 -23.72 -0.30
CA LEU A 623 19.16 -23.58 1.04
C LEU A 623 19.36 -24.94 1.71
N ASN A 624 18.38 -25.85 1.62
CA ASN A 624 18.48 -27.19 2.20
C ASN A 624 19.74 -27.92 1.74
N SER A 625 19.96 -27.98 0.43
CA SER A 625 21.10 -28.68 -0.15
C SER A 625 22.42 -28.00 0.18
N LEU A 626 22.45 -26.66 0.15
CA LEU A 626 23.65 -25.89 0.46
C LEU A 626 24.05 -26.04 1.93
N ILE A 627 23.12 -25.81 2.87
CA ILE A 627 23.41 -25.94 4.31
C ILE A 627 23.93 -27.35 4.61
N SER A 628 23.26 -28.38 4.07
CA SER A 628 23.67 -29.78 4.26
C SER A 628 25.05 -30.08 3.65
N SER A 629 25.38 -29.51 2.48
CA SER A 629 26.68 -29.76 1.82
C SER A 629 27.86 -29.13 2.54
N TYR A 630 27.64 -28.07 3.32
CA TYR A 630 28.63 -27.48 4.20
C TYR A 630 28.65 -28.12 5.61
N GLY A 631 27.82 -29.15 5.84
CA GLY A 631 27.79 -29.90 7.10
C GLY A 631 26.88 -29.30 8.17
N GLY A 632 25.99 -28.36 7.82
CA GLY A 632 24.97 -27.82 8.71
C GLY A 632 23.65 -28.59 8.62
N ARG A 633 22.72 -28.29 9.52
CA ARG A 633 21.38 -28.88 9.54
C ARG A 633 20.33 -27.82 9.15
N PRO A 634 19.69 -27.93 7.98
CA PRO A 634 18.65 -26.99 7.58
C PRO A 634 17.38 -27.19 8.42
N VAL A 635 16.83 -26.10 8.97
CA VAL A 635 15.60 -26.11 9.76
C VAL A 635 14.59 -25.13 9.14
N MET A 636 13.63 -25.66 8.39
CA MET A 636 12.53 -24.84 7.87
C MET A 636 11.54 -24.49 8.99
N TRP A 637 11.16 -23.22 9.09
CA TRP A 637 10.26 -22.72 10.14
C TRP A 637 9.20 -21.74 9.61
N LYS A 638 8.29 -21.33 10.50
CA LYS A 638 7.20 -20.39 10.18
C LYS A 638 7.77 -19.00 9.85
N THR A 639 7.14 -18.30 8.91
CA THR A 639 7.42 -16.87 8.65
C THR A 639 6.88 -15.98 9.77
N GLY A 640 7.59 -14.90 10.05
CA GLY A 640 7.30 -13.86 11.03
C GLY A 640 8.51 -13.67 11.96
N HIS A 641 9.06 -12.45 12.02
CA HIS A 641 10.29 -12.15 12.73
C HIS A 641 10.28 -12.65 14.19
N SER A 642 9.18 -12.45 14.94
CA SER A 642 9.06 -12.95 16.32
C SER A 642 9.10 -14.47 16.41
N HIS A 643 8.45 -15.19 15.49
CA HIS A 643 8.51 -16.66 15.47
C HIS A 643 9.91 -17.17 15.10
N MET A 644 10.60 -16.45 14.21
CA MET A 644 11.95 -16.79 13.79
C MET A 644 12.96 -16.55 14.92
N TYR A 645 12.94 -15.37 15.53
CA TYR A 645 13.78 -15.03 16.68
C TYR A 645 13.63 -16.06 17.81
N ASN A 646 12.39 -16.34 18.21
CA ASN A 646 12.12 -17.31 19.28
C ASN A 646 12.63 -18.71 18.91
N LYS A 647 12.55 -19.11 17.64
CA LYS A 647 13.08 -20.40 17.20
C LYS A 647 14.60 -20.46 17.23
N ILE A 648 15.27 -19.37 16.91
CA ILE A 648 16.73 -19.27 16.93
C ILE A 648 17.23 -19.40 18.37
N ILE A 649 16.59 -18.71 19.31
CA ILE A 649 16.89 -18.85 20.75
C ILE A 649 16.60 -20.27 21.24
N GLU A 650 15.44 -20.85 20.91
CA GLU A 650 15.03 -22.21 21.32
C GLU A 650 16.02 -23.28 20.80
N SER A 651 16.39 -23.21 19.52
CA SER A 651 17.29 -24.17 18.87
C SER A 651 18.77 -23.88 19.09
N LYS A 652 19.11 -22.70 19.63
CA LYS A 652 20.48 -22.17 19.70
C LYS A 652 21.16 -22.16 18.33
N ALA A 653 20.38 -21.98 17.26
CA ALA A 653 20.92 -21.91 15.91
C ALA A 653 21.86 -20.70 15.79
N PRO A 654 23.09 -20.85 15.27
CA PRO A 654 24.01 -19.73 15.09
C PRO A 654 23.55 -18.73 14.02
N LEU A 655 22.63 -19.14 13.14
CA LEU A 655 22.14 -18.32 12.04
C LEU A 655 20.68 -18.66 11.71
N GLY A 656 19.91 -17.64 11.38
CA GLY A 656 18.67 -17.80 10.65
C GLY A 656 18.33 -16.63 9.75
N GLY A 657 17.30 -16.80 8.92
CA GLY A 657 16.86 -15.73 8.02
C GLY A 657 15.49 -15.96 7.41
N GLU A 658 14.87 -14.87 6.97
CA GLU A 658 13.59 -14.86 6.30
C GLU A 658 13.70 -14.24 4.90
N PHE A 659 12.88 -14.70 3.96
CA PHE A 659 12.84 -14.11 2.62
C PHE A 659 12.49 -12.61 2.60
N SER A 660 11.90 -12.09 3.68
CA SER A 660 11.61 -10.65 3.82
C SER A 660 12.81 -9.77 4.13
N GLY A 661 13.99 -10.33 4.42
CA GLY A 661 15.21 -9.56 4.69
C GLY A 661 15.67 -9.53 6.14
N HIS A 662 14.92 -10.14 7.06
CA HIS A 662 15.37 -10.31 8.45
C HIS A 662 16.45 -11.40 8.49
N ILE A 663 17.65 -11.06 8.95
CA ILE A 663 18.78 -11.98 9.11
C ILE A 663 19.21 -11.95 10.57
N PHE A 664 19.31 -13.13 11.18
CA PHE A 664 19.47 -13.31 12.60
C PHE A 664 20.80 -14.01 12.87
N PHE A 665 21.76 -13.29 13.44
CA PHE A 665 23.04 -13.88 13.83
C PHE A 665 23.07 -14.14 15.33
N HIS A 666 23.28 -15.39 15.71
CA HIS A 666 23.64 -15.79 17.07
C HIS A 666 25.12 -16.23 17.14
N ASP A 667 25.75 -16.49 15.99
CA ASP A 667 27.21 -16.52 15.83
C ASP A 667 27.81 -15.13 16.04
N ARG A 668 28.56 -14.96 17.13
CA ARG A 668 29.23 -13.70 17.53
C ARG A 668 28.28 -12.55 17.84
N TRP A 669 26.98 -12.82 17.98
CA TRP A 669 25.95 -11.82 18.26
C TRP A 669 24.79 -12.44 19.05
N HIS A 670 23.70 -11.71 19.22
CA HIS A 670 22.67 -12.01 20.23
C HIS A 670 21.43 -12.75 19.70
N GLY A 671 21.39 -13.09 18.41
CA GLY A 671 20.32 -13.89 17.80
C GLY A 671 19.12 -13.12 17.29
N PHE A 672 19.00 -11.81 17.58
CA PHE A 672 17.96 -10.95 17.00
C PHE A 672 18.30 -10.54 15.57
N ASP A 673 17.28 -10.11 14.82
CA ASP A 673 17.40 -9.59 13.48
C ASP A 673 17.99 -8.18 13.47
N ASP A 674 19.01 -8.00 12.63
CA ASP A 674 19.78 -6.77 12.57
C ASP A 674 20.34 -6.55 11.15
N GLY A 675 19.74 -5.60 10.42
CA GLY A 675 20.15 -5.28 9.05
C GLY A 675 21.52 -4.62 9.00
N LEU A 676 21.89 -3.83 10.01
CA LEU A 676 23.18 -3.15 10.09
C LEU A 676 24.30 -4.15 10.38
N TYR A 677 24.09 -5.06 11.34
CA TYR A 677 25.05 -6.14 11.62
C TYR A 677 25.17 -7.10 10.44
N ALA A 678 24.07 -7.44 9.77
CA ALA A 678 24.11 -8.26 8.56
C ALA A 678 24.88 -7.59 7.42
N ALA A 679 24.77 -6.27 7.25
CA ALA A 679 25.57 -5.50 6.31
C ALA A 679 27.07 -5.59 6.63
N ALA A 680 27.45 -5.40 7.90
CA ALA A 680 28.84 -5.51 8.33
C ALA A 680 29.39 -6.93 8.11
N ARG A 681 28.61 -7.97 8.42
CA ARG A 681 28.99 -9.38 8.18
C ARG A 681 29.12 -9.71 6.70
N LEU A 682 28.30 -9.11 5.84
CA LEU A 682 28.42 -9.29 4.38
C LEU A 682 29.73 -8.73 3.87
N ILE A 683 30.07 -7.51 4.30
CA ILE A 683 31.30 -6.80 3.95
C ILE A 683 32.55 -7.56 4.46
N GLU A 684 32.50 -8.08 5.68
CA GLU A 684 33.54 -8.93 6.25
C GLU A 684 33.81 -10.15 5.35
N ILE A 685 32.75 -10.87 4.96
CA ILE A 685 32.88 -12.08 4.12
C ILE A 685 33.43 -11.75 2.73
N MET A 686 32.98 -10.65 2.11
CA MET A 686 33.49 -10.20 0.82
C MET A 686 34.97 -9.86 0.89
N SER A 687 35.40 -9.17 1.95
CA SER A 687 36.78 -8.75 2.16
C SER A 687 37.72 -9.93 2.39
N ILE A 688 37.31 -10.91 3.21
CA ILE A 688 38.15 -12.09 3.53
C ILE A 688 38.32 -13.03 2.33
N ARG A 689 37.31 -13.13 1.46
CA ARG A 689 37.30 -14.12 0.36
C ARG A 689 37.82 -13.57 -0.97
N GLU A 690 38.20 -12.29 -1.05
CA GLU A 690 38.60 -11.59 -2.29
C GLU A 690 37.62 -11.87 -3.47
N GLN A 691 36.32 -11.98 -3.16
CA GLN A 691 35.29 -12.32 -4.14
C GLN A 691 34.22 -11.23 -4.12
N GLY A 692 33.96 -10.64 -5.30
CA GLY A 692 32.77 -9.83 -5.53
C GLY A 692 31.49 -10.67 -5.42
N LEU A 693 30.37 -10.00 -5.17
CA LEU A 693 29.03 -10.61 -5.06
C LEU A 693 28.47 -11.10 -6.41
#